data_AF-A0A975HZ76-F1
#
_entry.id   AF-A0A975HZ76-F1
#
_cell.length_a   1.000
_cell.length_b   1.000
_cell.length_c   1.000
_cell.angle_alpha   90.00
_cell.angle_beta   90.00
_cell.angle_gamma   90.00
#
_symmetry.space_group_name_H-M   'P 1'
#
loop_
_entity.id
_entity.type
_entity.pdbx_description
1 polymer ?
#
loop_
_entity_poly.entity_id
_entity_poly.type
_entity_poly.pdbx_seq_one_letter_code
_entity_poly.pdbx_strand_id
1 'polypeptide(L)'
;MPITAANGNTFSDSQIQGFFAGNPSLDVIAVQAAYMGLGVAQIQQALAIGGQNVSAADIVGYASQHGYSWGANGTLTPPASHAGGLAVGGRYYTPQQISEFLTQGGDLVQFAQQLGMTNPMQINAVAAEARAIFTAWVAKEVGALTTDQISALTTAQVAAARTDQVAALTTDQIVALTTAQVATLRTDQLAALTAAQVAAFSAQDIAALSAAGIAALGTKLVDQSQASLEPTITTTPTTQVPALVTSPVNNGVLTTDQIAALPTSLIASLTPQSISFMSTEQFAALTTAQVSVLTTEQIQLGMTVTQVGVMRTDQAAVLSSLQVVALTTNQLGALVTQDIAALTTAAVGALTTGQVTLGLSTNQIAALTTAQVVALRTDQAGALSSNQAVALSTAQLSAMETQDVAALNTAAVGTLTTSQIMALSSDQIAALQTNQMAALTTAQIGALSTQDVTGLSTGHVAALSSNAVAALNTDQIASGLATDQIVALRTDQIAALHTNQVIVLSTDQLTAMETQDVAALNTAAVGALTTDQISQGLTTNQVAALTTAQVAALNTDQIVALSSDQIAAIQTTQMAALTTAQIGALSTQDVAGLSTGQVAALSSNAVAALSTDQIASGLATDQIVALRTDQIAALHTNQVIVLSTDQLTAMETQDVAALNTAAVGALTTDQISQGLTTNQVAALTTEQVVALNTNQISAGLTTDQIVALRTDQVAALHTSQVIVLNTDQMVAMETGDVAALNTDAVGALTTDQVAALTTNQVVALQTHQVVVLRTDAVAAFTTDGAAALDTQDIAVLTTTQIQAGLTTNQMVALTTDQIAALTPEQVMALSPDQYGALSPDQIAQLALGSPIVLDLTGNGISTQSITNGVLFDIYGNGQQVHTGWVAPDNGLLVLDRNRDGSINGGEELFGEGTNLANGQKASNGYQALAELDTNADGQITTADSAFSELMVWVDGNSDGVSETTELHSLSSLNIAQLDLAAQSTFVVDNGNVIGLASSYTTTDGASHDMVDVWFATSDPTASASGGVGLPSGIPAPAPVPPLQLPPAIQDTASNSNTLAPTAMDAQQFAVPGMVDAMASFMATVAATPSSSSVQLTTSAAQTPTPVYASGDGLQDVVDAMRQFDANGQPAKLGYASAVPATTTLVTTLTPHSDTTTLASTAG
;
A
#
# COMPACT_ATOMS: atom_id res chain seq x y z
N MET A 1 -34.43 33.39 -11.75
CA MET A 1 -35.35 33.96 -12.77
C MET A 1 -36.74 33.49 -12.40
N PRO A 2 -37.72 34.38 -12.24
CA PRO A 2 -39.02 33.99 -11.74
C PRO A 2 -39.66 32.92 -12.65
N ILE A 3 -40.18 31.84 -12.05
CA ILE A 3 -40.80 30.73 -12.78
C ILE A 3 -42.26 31.09 -13.03
N THR A 4 -42.64 31.18 -14.30
CA THR A 4 -44.03 31.32 -14.72
C THR A 4 -44.65 29.94 -14.94
N ALA A 5 -45.64 29.59 -14.13
CA ALA A 5 -46.40 28.34 -14.23
C ALA A 5 -47.26 28.30 -15.50
N ALA A 6 -47.67 27.09 -15.91
CA ALA A 6 -48.45 26.88 -17.13
C ALA A 6 -49.87 27.51 -17.07
N ASN A 7 -50.34 27.91 -15.87
CA ASN A 7 -51.57 28.66 -15.65
C ASN A 7 -51.39 30.20 -15.71
N GLY A 8 -50.17 30.69 -16.00
CA GLY A 8 -49.86 32.13 -16.17
C GLY A 8 -49.37 32.85 -14.92
N ASN A 9 -49.32 32.18 -13.76
CA ASN A 9 -48.82 32.78 -12.51
C ASN A 9 -47.29 32.79 -12.47
N THR A 10 -46.68 33.88 -12.01
CA THR A 10 -45.22 34.04 -11.97
C THR A 10 -44.71 34.13 -10.54
N PHE A 11 -43.76 33.25 -10.17
CA PHE A 11 -43.23 33.11 -8.81
C PHE A 11 -41.76 33.51 -8.74
N SER A 12 -41.38 34.33 -7.76
CA SER A 12 -39.98 34.76 -7.55
C SER A 12 -39.11 33.67 -6.93
N ASP A 13 -37.80 33.72 -7.17
CA ASP A 13 -36.83 32.73 -6.65
C ASP A 13 -36.91 32.60 -5.12
N SER A 14 -37.14 33.70 -4.39
CA SER A 14 -37.31 33.70 -2.93
C SER A 14 -38.59 32.98 -2.47
N GLN A 15 -39.66 33.04 -3.26
CA GLN A 15 -40.90 32.31 -2.97
C GLN A 15 -40.68 30.81 -3.20
N ILE A 16 -39.96 30.44 -4.26
CA ILE A 16 -39.67 29.04 -4.57
C ILE A 16 -38.74 28.41 -3.52
N GLN A 17 -37.67 29.10 -3.13
CA GLN A 17 -36.79 28.63 -2.05
C GLN A 17 -37.53 28.50 -0.72
N GLY A 18 -38.44 29.44 -0.41
CA GLY A 18 -39.28 29.35 0.79
C GLY A 18 -40.26 28.17 0.79
N PHE A 19 -40.70 27.71 -0.39
CA PHE A 19 -41.62 26.57 -0.51
C PHE A 19 -40.93 25.20 -0.48
N PHE A 20 -39.67 25.10 -0.92
CA PHE A 20 -38.93 23.84 -1.03
C PHE A 20 -37.76 23.71 -0.03
N ALA A 21 -37.60 24.65 0.90
CA ALA A 21 -36.60 24.55 1.97
C ALA A 21 -36.92 23.41 2.94
N GLY A 22 -35.90 22.62 3.33
CA GLY A 22 -35.99 21.60 4.38
C GLY A 22 -36.06 20.14 3.93
N ASN A 23 -35.66 19.82 2.69
CA ASN A 23 -35.69 18.44 2.14
C ASN A 23 -37.06 17.72 2.29
N PRO A 24 -38.14 18.27 1.72
CA PRO A 24 -39.42 17.57 1.70
C PRO A 24 -39.37 16.33 0.78
N SER A 25 -40.14 15.28 1.11
CA SER A 25 -40.24 14.08 0.28
C SER A 25 -40.81 14.37 -1.12
N LEU A 26 -40.58 13.47 -2.08
CA LEU A 26 -41.11 13.58 -3.45
C LEU A 26 -42.64 13.73 -3.50
N ASP A 27 -43.36 13.17 -2.52
CA ASP A 27 -44.82 13.36 -2.33
C ASP A 27 -45.18 14.82 -2.11
N VAL A 28 -44.47 15.48 -1.19
CA VAL A 28 -44.69 16.89 -0.87
C VAL A 28 -44.38 17.76 -2.07
N ILE A 29 -43.30 17.43 -2.77
CA ILE A 29 -42.88 18.14 -3.98
C ILE A 29 -43.94 18.00 -5.08
N ALA A 30 -44.49 16.81 -5.30
CA ALA A 30 -45.51 16.53 -6.30
C ALA A 30 -46.84 17.23 -5.98
N VAL A 31 -47.27 17.22 -4.70
CA VAL A 31 -48.48 17.93 -4.24
C VAL A 31 -48.34 19.44 -4.40
N GLN A 32 -47.19 20.00 -4.01
CA GLN A 32 -46.94 21.44 -4.09
C GLN A 32 -46.83 21.90 -5.56
N ALA A 33 -46.20 21.10 -6.41
CA ALA A 33 -46.08 21.33 -7.85
C ALA A 33 -47.44 21.29 -8.57
N ALA A 34 -48.32 20.35 -8.19
CA ALA A 34 -49.69 20.28 -8.70
C ALA A 34 -50.51 21.52 -8.29
N TYR A 35 -50.36 21.98 -7.04
CA TYR A 35 -51.04 23.19 -6.54
C TYR A 35 -50.60 24.46 -7.28
N MET A 36 -49.30 24.56 -7.60
CA MET A 36 -48.74 25.71 -8.32
C MET A 36 -48.99 25.65 -9.84
N GLY A 37 -49.51 24.54 -10.37
CA GLY A 37 -49.75 24.35 -11.80
C GLY A 37 -48.45 24.29 -12.63
N LEU A 38 -47.39 23.72 -12.05
CA LEU A 38 -46.09 23.58 -12.70
C LEU A 38 -46.07 22.34 -13.61
N GLY A 39 -45.45 22.48 -14.79
CA GLY A 39 -45.11 21.36 -15.66
C GLY A 39 -43.76 20.76 -15.33
N VAL A 40 -43.48 19.55 -15.85
CA VAL A 40 -42.27 18.76 -15.54
C VAL A 40 -40.97 19.58 -15.57
N ALA A 41 -40.76 20.39 -16.61
CA ALA A 41 -39.57 21.23 -16.75
C ALA A 41 -39.46 22.34 -15.69
N GLN A 42 -40.60 22.92 -15.29
CA GLN A 42 -40.67 23.98 -14.29
C GLN A 42 -40.48 23.41 -12.88
N ILE A 43 -40.93 22.18 -12.63
CA ILE A 43 -40.70 21.43 -11.38
C ILE A 43 -39.21 21.09 -11.25
N GLN A 44 -38.61 20.57 -12.31
CA GLN A 44 -37.19 20.27 -12.34
C GLN A 44 -36.34 21.53 -12.09
N GLN A 45 -36.72 22.66 -12.68
CA GLN A 45 -36.05 23.94 -12.45
C GLN A 45 -36.26 24.48 -11.04
N ALA A 46 -37.45 24.32 -10.45
CA ALA A 46 -37.74 24.72 -9.06
C ALA A 46 -36.94 23.89 -8.05
N LEU A 47 -36.81 22.58 -8.30
CA LEU A 47 -36.00 21.67 -7.47
C LEU A 47 -34.50 21.97 -7.56
N ALA A 48 -34.00 22.28 -8.76
CA ALA A 48 -32.62 22.69 -8.94
C ALA A 48 -32.29 24.00 -8.20
N ILE A 49 -33.23 24.96 -8.14
CA ILE A 49 -33.09 26.20 -7.35
C ILE A 49 -33.10 25.92 -5.83
N GLY A 50 -33.74 24.83 -5.40
CA GLY A 50 -33.74 24.33 -4.03
C GLY A 50 -32.58 23.37 -3.69
N GLY A 51 -31.64 23.14 -4.61
CA GLY A 51 -30.45 22.28 -4.40
C GLY A 51 -30.66 20.79 -4.68
N GLN A 52 -31.80 20.40 -5.25
CA GLN A 52 -32.17 19.01 -5.55
C GLN A 52 -32.09 18.75 -7.07
N ASN A 53 -31.30 17.75 -7.49
CA ASN A 53 -31.11 17.41 -8.91
C ASN A 53 -31.88 16.13 -9.27
N VAL A 54 -33.14 16.27 -9.67
CA VAL A 54 -34.03 15.15 -10.02
C VAL A 54 -34.30 15.12 -11.52
N SER A 55 -34.31 13.95 -12.14
CA SER A 55 -34.55 13.83 -13.59
C SER A 55 -36.04 13.97 -13.93
N ALA A 56 -36.34 14.43 -15.15
CA ALA A 56 -37.71 14.53 -15.64
C ALA A 56 -38.43 13.16 -15.68
N ALA A 57 -37.69 12.06 -15.87
CA ALA A 57 -38.24 10.70 -15.90
C ALA A 57 -38.69 10.24 -14.51
N ASP A 58 -37.93 10.56 -13.46
CA ASP A 58 -38.26 10.22 -12.08
C ASP A 58 -39.49 11.01 -11.60
N ILE A 59 -39.60 12.29 -11.98
CA ILE A 59 -40.76 13.14 -11.69
C ILE A 59 -42.04 12.53 -12.31
N VAL A 60 -41.96 12.05 -13.57
CA VAL A 60 -43.10 11.45 -14.26
C VAL A 60 -43.42 10.04 -13.73
N GLY A 61 -42.41 9.24 -13.42
CA GLY A 61 -42.55 7.91 -12.85
C GLY A 61 -43.21 7.93 -11.48
N TYR A 62 -42.76 8.84 -10.61
CA TYR A 62 -43.33 9.06 -9.28
C TYR A 62 -44.80 9.45 -9.33
N ALA A 63 -45.14 10.44 -10.16
CA ALA A 63 -46.50 10.92 -10.35
C ALA A 63 -47.47 9.80 -10.79
N SER A 64 -47.00 8.93 -11.70
CA SER A 64 -47.80 7.83 -12.25
C SER A 64 -48.06 6.73 -11.21
N GLN A 65 -47.08 6.43 -10.34
CA GLN A 65 -47.22 5.44 -9.27
C GLN A 65 -48.18 5.91 -8.15
N HIS A 66 -48.27 7.22 -7.91
CA HIS A 66 -49.07 7.81 -6.82
C HIS A 66 -50.41 8.39 -7.29
N GLY A 67 -50.87 8.02 -8.50
CA GLY A 67 -52.21 8.34 -8.99
C GLY A 67 -52.39 9.79 -9.48
N TYR A 68 -51.32 10.54 -9.67
CA TYR A 68 -51.37 11.87 -10.29
C TYR A 68 -51.39 11.74 -11.82
N SER A 69 -52.14 12.60 -12.48
CA SER A 69 -52.30 12.57 -13.94
C SER A 69 -51.86 13.88 -14.56
N TRP A 70 -51.11 13.80 -15.66
CA TRP A 70 -50.69 14.98 -16.41
C TRP A 70 -51.81 15.42 -17.36
N GLY A 71 -52.29 16.65 -17.22
CA GLY A 71 -53.28 17.25 -18.11
C GLY A 71 -52.70 17.57 -19.50
N ALA A 72 -53.56 17.79 -20.49
CA ALA A 72 -53.18 18.06 -21.88
C ALA A 72 -52.32 19.34 -22.09
N ASN A 73 -52.25 20.21 -21.09
CA ASN A 73 -51.41 21.41 -21.04
C ASN A 73 -50.09 21.20 -20.26
N GLY A 74 -49.76 19.96 -19.89
CA GLY A 74 -48.53 19.62 -19.16
C GLY A 74 -48.57 19.91 -17.66
N THR A 75 -49.74 20.20 -17.07
CA THR A 75 -49.90 20.43 -15.63
C THR A 75 -50.18 19.15 -14.85
N LEU A 76 -49.62 19.03 -13.65
CA LEU A 76 -49.84 17.87 -12.78
C LEU A 76 -51.19 18.01 -12.06
N THR A 77 -52.05 17.00 -12.20
CA THR A 77 -53.41 17.00 -11.66
C THR A 77 -53.52 15.91 -10.58
N PRO A 78 -53.95 16.24 -9.35
CA PRO A 78 -54.03 15.27 -8.27
C PRO A 78 -55.18 14.26 -8.46
N PRO A 79 -55.12 13.07 -7.84
CA PRO A 79 -56.19 12.07 -7.90
C PRO A 79 -57.50 12.61 -7.30
N ALA A 80 -58.64 12.06 -7.74
CA ALA A 80 -59.98 12.52 -7.35
C ALA A 80 -60.25 12.50 -5.82
N SER A 81 -59.47 11.73 -5.05
CA SER A 81 -59.48 11.73 -3.57
C SER A 81 -58.97 13.02 -2.93
N HIS A 82 -58.34 13.91 -3.70
CA HIS A 82 -57.70 15.15 -3.26
C HIS A 82 -58.39 16.41 -3.85
N ALA A 83 -59.69 16.33 -4.16
CA ALA A 83 -60.46 17.48 -4.61
C ALA A 83 -60.97 18.31 -3.42
N GLY A 84 -60.47 19.56 -3.28
CA GLY A 84 -61.01 20.55 -2.32
C GLY A 84 -60.33 20.66 -0.95
N GLY A 85 -59.26 19.91 -0.67
CA GLY A 85 -58.45 20.03 0.55
C GLY A 85 -57.30 21.06 0.46
N LEU A 86 -56.62 21.28 1.58
CA LEU A 86 -55.58 22.32 1.75
C LEU A 86 -54.22 21.66 2.05
N ALA A 87 -53.17 22.03 1.32
CA ALA A 87 -51.81 21.55 1.57
C ALA A 87 -51.04 22.56 2.43
N VAL A 88 -50.56 22.13 3.61
CA VAL A 88 -49.82 22.99 4.55
C VAL A 88 -48.63 22.23 5.11
N GLY A 89 -47.42 22.79 5.01
CA GLY A 89 -46.20 22.23 5.60
C GLY A 89 -45.83 20.82 5.12
N GLY A 90 -46.18 20.47 3.88
CA GLY A 90 -45.92 19.13 3.33
C GLY A 90 -46.90 18.06 3.77
N ARG A 91 -48.05 18.42 4.34
CA ARG A 91 -49.17 17.48 4.56
C ARG A 91 -50.42 17.99 3.89
N TYR A 92 -51.13 17.08 3.23
CA TYR A 92 -52.42 17.36 2.60
C TYR A 92 -53.54 17.09 3.60
N TYR A 93 -54.32 18.11 3.93
CA TYR A 93 -55.44 18.00 4.85
C TYR A 93 -56.75 18.00 4.09
N THR A 94 -57.54 16.96 4.31
CA THR A 94 -58.86 16.86 3.70
C THR A 94 -59.80 17.91 4.32
N PRO A 95 -60.87 18.33 3.62
CA PRO A 95 -61.88 19.24 4.19
C PRO A 95 -62.45 18.76 5.54
N GLN A 96 -62.47 17.44 5.75
CA GLN A 96 -62.96 16.79 6.96
C GLN A 96 -62.01 16.95 8.15
N GLN A 97 -60.69 16.83 7.94
CA GLN A 97 -59.69 17.03 8.99
C GLN A 97 -59.60 18.51 9.43
N ILE A 98 -59.75 19.44 8.47
CA ILE A 98 -59.80 20.88 8.76
C ILE A 98 -61.07 21.22 9.56
N SER A 99 -62.19 20.57 9.23
CA SER A 99 -63.46 20.68 9.96
C SER A 99 -63.39 20.11 11.39
N GLU A 100 -62.72 18.97 11.59
CA GLU A 100 -62.57 18.32 12.90
C GLU A 100 -61.71 19.15 13.88
N PHE A 101 -60.67 19.82 13.39
CA PHE A 101 -59.84 20.69 14.23
C PHE A 101 -60.60 21.95 14.69
N LEU A 102 -61.39 22.57 13.79
CA LEU A 102 -62.15 23.78 14.09
C LEU A 102 -63.36 23.53 15.01
N THR A 103 -63.93 22.34 14.97
CA THR A 103 -65.08 21.94 15.82
C THR A 103 -64.67 21.61 17.26
N GLN A 104 -63.38 21.42 17.54
CA GLN A 104 -62.84 21.24 18.91
C GLN A 104 -62.47 22.56 19.61
N GLY A 105 -62.77 23.72 19.02
CA GLY A 105 -62.62 25.03 19.65
C GLY A 105 -61.25 25.71 19.50
N GLY A 106 -60.37 25.20 18.63
CA GLY A 106 -59.08 25.81 18.34
C GLY A 106 -59.18 27.06 17.44
N ASP A 107 -58.37 28.09 17.71
CA ASP A 107 -58.21 29.25 16.82
C ASP A 107 -57.35 28.86 15.60
N LEU A 108 -57.75 29.30 14.40
CA LEU A 108 -57.03 29.11 13.14
C LEU A 108 -55.59 29.64 13.20
N VAL A 109 -55.34 30.67 14.02
CA VAL A 109 -53.99 31.19 14.26
C VAL A 109 -53.16 30.21 15.10
N GLN A 110 -53.76 29.51 16.06
CA GLN A 110 -53.10 28.47 16.85
C GLN A 110 -52.87 27.18 16.05
N PHE A 111 -53.76 26.83 15.12
CA PHE A 111 -53.57 25.71 14.18
C PHE A 111 -52.34 25.92 13.30
N ALA A 112 -52.20 27.13 12.72
CA ALA A 112 -51.05 27.48 11.88
C ALA A 112 -49.73 27.48 12.68
N GLN A 113 -49.76 27.89 13.95
CA GLN A 113 -48.60 27.87 14.85
C GLN A 113 -48.21 26.45 15.31
N GLN A 114 -49.17 25.55 15.56
CA GLN A 114 -48.91 24.14 15.89
C GLN A 114 -48.33 23.34 14.72
N LEU A 115 -48.56 23.80 13.48
CA LEU A 115 -47.98 23.25 12.26
C LEU A 115 -46.61 23.86 11.90
N GLY A 116 -46.00 24.65 12.79
CA GLY A 116 -44.64 25.18 12.65
C GLY A 116 -44.49 26.45 11.80
N MET A 117 -45.60 27.11 11.44
CA MET A 117 -45.55 28.34 10.61
C MET A 117 -45.25 29.57 11.47
N THR A 118 -44.19 30.33 11.14
CA THR A 118 -43.73 31.50 11.91
C THR A 118 -43.91 32.85 11.21
N ASN A 119 -44.29 32.85 9.92
CA ASN A 119 -44.41 34.08 9.12
C ASN A 119 -45.84 34.69 9.18
N PRO A 120 -46.02 35.92 9.69
CA PRO A 120 -47.34 36.53 9.90
C PRO A 120 -48.18 36.73 8.63
N MET A 121 -47.55 36.95 7.47
CA MET A 121 -48.29 37.09 6.20
C MET A 121 -48.80 35.75 5.67
N GLN A 122 -48.05 34.66 5.88
CA GLN A 122 -48.46 33.31 5.48
C GLN A 122 -49.56 32.78 6.40
N ILE A 123 -49.47 33.07 7.70
CA ILE A 123 -50.52 32.75 8.68
C ILE A 123 -51.84 33.44 8.30
N ASN A 124 -51.80 34.71 7.92
CA ASN A 124 -53.01 35.44 7.53
C ASN A 124 -53.60 34.99 6.18
N ALA A 125 -52.78 34.55 5.22
CA ALA A 125 -53.26 34.03 3.93
C ALA A 125 -53.91 32.64 4.08
N VAL A 126 -53.28 31.73 4.84
CA VAL A 126 -53.80 30.40 5.14
C VAL A 126 -55.05 30.46 6.01
N ALA A 127 -55.10 31.39 6.97
CA ALA A 127 -56.30 31.64 7.76
C ALA A 127 -57.47 32.19 6.91
N ALA A 128 -57.19 32.97 5.86
CA ALA A 128 -58.22 33.47 4.95
C ALA A 128 -58.79 32.37 4.02
N GLU A 129 -57.94 31.49 3.48
CA GLU A 129 -58.36 30.35 2.64
C GLU A 129 -59.04 29.24 3.46
N ALA A 130 -58.53 28.89 4.64
CA ALA A 130 -59.19 27.95 5.55
C ALA A 130 -60.56 28.48 6.03
N ARG A 131 -60.66 29.79 6.26
CA ARG A 131 -61.93 30.45 6.56
C ARG A 131 -62.85 30.48 5.34
N ALA A 132 -62.34 30.62 4.11
CA ALA A 132 -63.15 30.53 2.89
C ALA A 132 -63.66 29.10 2.61
N ILE A 133 -62.85 28.07 2.88
CA ILE A 133 -63.23 26.65 2.77
C ILE A 133 -64.24 26.27 3.85
N PHE A 134 -64.02 26.69 5.10
CA PHE A 134 -64.99 26.53 6.19
C PHE A 134 -66.28 27.31 5.92
N THR A 135 -66.19 28.53 5.38
CA THR A 135 -67.37 29.32 5.00
C THR A 135 -68.09 28.69 3.80
N ALA A 136 -67.40 28.10 2.83
CA ALA A 136 -68.00 27.38 1.71
C ALA A 136 -68.68 26.07 2.16
N TRP A 137 -68.16 25.41 3.20
CA TRP A 137 -68.78 24.23 3.83
C TRP A 137 -70.01 24.63 4.66
N VAL A 138 -69.93 25.70 5.46
CA VAL A 138 -71.07 26.26 6.23
C VAL A 138 -72.13 26.93 5.34
N ALA A 139 -71.76 27.39 4.14
CA ALA A 139 -72.65 28.07 3.19
C ALA A 139 -73.53 27.12 2.35
N LYS A 140 -73.41 25.80 2.49
CA LYS A 140 -74.46 24.90 1.98
C LYS A 140 -75.61 24.92 2.98
N GLU A 141 -76.66 25.69 2.68
CA GLU A 141 -77.85 25.76 3.52
C GLU A 141 -78.41 24.35 3.76
N VAL A 142 -78.56 23.98 5.04
CA VAL A 142 -79.00 22.65 5.52
C VAL A 142 -80.36 22.23 4.91
N GLY A 143 -81.20 23.19 4.49
CA GLY A 143 -82.44 22.93 3.77
C GLY A 143 -82.27 22.37 2.34
N ALA A 144 -81.08 22.45 1.74
CA ALA A 144 -80.79 21.99 0.38
C ALA A 144 -80.21 20.54 0.31
N LEU A 145 -80.06 19.86 1.45
CA LEU A 145 -79.57 18.47 1.52
C LEU A 145 -80.68 17.46 1.21
N THR A 146 -80.35 16.32 0.58
CA THR A 146 -81.33 15.23 0.42
C THR A 146 -81.52 14.45 1.72
N THR A 147 -82.60 13.69 1.87
CA THR A 147 -82.85 12.84 3.05
C THR A 147 -81.72 11.84 3.30
N ASP A 148 -81.16 11.23 2.25
CA ASP A 148 -80.01 10.32 2.37
C ASP A 148 -78.77 11.03 2.89
N GLN A 149 -78.54 12.28 2.47
CA GLN A 149 -77.43 13.09 2.94
C GLN A 149 -77.61 13.57 4.39
N ILE A 150 -78.85 13.82 4.83
CA ILE A 150 -79.16 14.13 6.23
C ILE A 150 -78.91 12.91 7.12
N SER A 151 -79.31 11.72 6.71
CA SER A 151 -79.11 10.48 7.47
C SER A 151 -77.64 10.08 7.63
N ALA A 152 -76.79 10.49 6.69
CA ALA A 152 -75.35 10.23 6.69
C ALA A 152 -74.51 11.23 7.51
N LEU A 153 -75.14 12.25 8.12
CA LEU A 153 -74.44 13.18 9.01
C LEU A 153 -73.97 12.47 10.29
N THR A 154 -72.85 12.88 10.86
CA THR A 154 -72.44 12.37 12.18
C THR A 154 -73.22 13.06 13.29
N THR A 155 -73.31 12.43 14.46
CA THR A 155 -73.93 13.03 15.65
C THR A 155 -73.27 14.35 16.06
N ALA A 156 -71.94 14.45 15.92
CA ALA A 156 -71.20 15.69 16.14
C ALA A 156 -71.57 16.80 15.12
N GLN A 157 -71.78 16.44 13.85
CA GLN A 157 -72.20 17.39 12.81
C GLN A 157 -73.63 17.89 13.03
N VAL A 158 -74.55 17.02 13.45
CA VAL A 158 -75.93 17.40 13.80
C VAL A 158 -75.97 18.27 15.06
N ALA A 159 -75.16 17.93 16.08
CA ALA A 159 -75.00 18.74 17.29
C ALA A 159 -74.37 20.11 17.02
N ALA A 160 -73.53 20.26 16.00
CA ALA A 160 -72.84 21.51 15.66
C ALA A 160 -73.65 22.48 14.79
N ALA A 161 -74.77 22.04 14.20
CA ALA A 161 -75.63 22.86 13.34
C ALA A 161 -76.17 24.11 14.07
N ARG A 162 -76.42 25.21 13.34
CA ARG A 162 -77.03 26.39 13.96
C ARG A 162 -78.54 26.20 14.15
N THR A 163 -79.10 26.86 15.16
CA THR A 163 -80.53 26.74 15.53
C THR A 163 -81.48 27.13 14.39
N ASP A 164 -81.10 28.12 13.57
CA ASP A 164 -81.82 28.52 12.36
C ASP A 164 -81.75 27.46 11.25
N GLN A 165 -80.66 26.71 11.16
CA GLN A 165 -80.47 25.64 10.16
C GLN A 165 -81.25 24.37 10.50
N VAL A 166 -81.31 23.99 11.78
CA VAL A 166 -82.13 22.86 12.26
C VAL A 166 -83.63 23.16 12.14
N ALA A 167 -84.02 24.41 12.41
CA ALA A 167 -85.41 24.85 12.25
C ALA A 167 -85.87 24.88 10.78
N ALA A 168 -84.95 25.04 9.83
CA ALA A 168 -85.22 25.12 8.39
C ALA A 168 -85.37 23.76 7.67
N LEU A 169 -85.14 22.64 8.37
CA LEU A 169 -85.30 21.29 7.83
C LEU A 169 -86.76 20.98 7.46
N THR A 170 -87.02 20.21 6.41
CA THR A 170 -88.38 19.70 6.15
C THR A 170 -88.71 18.54 7.09
N THR A 171 -90.00 18.22 7.24
CA THR A 171 -90.44 17.06 8.04
C THR A 171 -89.82 15.74 7.56
N ASP A 172 -89.67 15.55 6.24
CA ASP A 172 -89.04 14.35 5.68
C ASP A 172 -87.54 14.28 5.99
N GLN A 173 -86.86 15.44 6.04
CA GLN A 173 -85.46 15.51 6.47
C GLN A 173 -85.32 15.28 7.98
N ILE A 174 -86.29 15.67 8.80
CA ILE A 174 -86.32 15.34 10.24
C ILE A 174 -86.48 13.83 10.46
N VAL A 175 -87.32 13.14 9.67
CA VAL A 175 -87.48 11.67 9.70
C VAL A 175 -86.20 10.95 9.28
N ALA A 176 -85.41 11.54 8.39
CA ALA A 176 -84.16 10.96 7.92
C ALA A 176 -83.03 11.01 8.97
N LEU A 177 -83.18 11.76 10.07
CA LEU A 177 -82.24 11.72 11.17
C LEU A 177 -82.34 10.37 11.90
N THR A 178 -81.20 9.77 12.21
CA THR A 178 -81.13 8.59 13.07
C THR A 178 -81.40 8.95 14.53
N THR A 179 -81.89 7.99 15.31
CA THR A 179 -82.15 8.16 16.74
C THR A 179 -80.94 8.66 17.53
N ALA A 180 -79.73 8.26 17.14
CA ALA A 180 -78.49 8.75 17.75
C ALA A 180 -78.19 10.22 17.40
N GLN A 181 -78.50 10.66 16.18
CA GLN A 181 -78.38 12.06 15.78
C GLN A 181 -79.42 12.94 16.50
N VAL A 182 -80.66 12.47 16.62
CA VAL A 182 -81.74 13.17 17.36
C VAL A 182 -81.35 13.35 18.83
N ALA A 183 -80.75 12.35 19.46
CA ALA A 183 -80.27 12.40 20.85
C ALA A 183 -79.23 13.51 21.11
N THR A 184 -78.53 13.96 20.07
CA THR A 184 -77.47 14.98 20.16
C THR A 184 -77.92 16.41 19.88
N LEU A 185 -79.20 16.62 19.56
CA LEU A 185 -79.77 17.95 19.38
C LEU A 185 -79.78 18.73 20.70
N ARG A 186 -79.32 19.98 20.64
CA ARG A 186 -79.29 20.90 21.79
C ARG A 186 -80.67 21.45 22.09
N THR A 187 -80.88 21.88 23.33
CA THR A 187 -82.18 22.38 23.81
C THR A 187 -82.68 23.61 23.06
N ASP A 188 -81.78 24.48 22.59
CA ASP A 188 -82.11 25.64 21.77
C ASP A 188 -82.54 25.25 20.34
N GLN A 189 -81.92 24.22 19.76
CA GLN A 189 -82.30 23.64 18.46
C GLN A 189 -83.68 22.95 18.52
N LEU A 190 -83.93 22.16 19.56
CA LEU A 190 -85.20 21.45 19.78
C LEU A 190 -86.36 22.42 20.00
N ALA A 191 -86.14 23.51 20.75
CA ALA A 191 -87.16 24.53 20.99
C ALA A 191 -87.59 25.28 19.72
N ALA A 192 -86.68 25.42 18.75
CA ALA A 192 -86.88 26.13 17.49
C ALA A 192 -87.67 25.33 16.43
N LEU A 193 -87.89 24.03 16.62
CA LEU A 193 -88.67 23.17 15.72
C LEU A 193 -90.18 23.53 15.75
N THR A 194 -90.85 23.39 14.61
CA THR A 194 -92.31 23.53 14.48
C THR A 194 -93.04 22.28 15.00
N ALA A 195 -94.33 22.41 15.34
CA ALA A 195 -95.13 21.28 15.82
C ALA A 195 -95.20 20.10 14.82
N ALA A 196 -95.19 20.40 13.51
CA ALA A 196 -95.18 19.37 12.46
C ALA A 196 -93.84 18.60 12.41
N GLN A 197 -92.71 19.29 12.58
CA GLN A 197 -91.39 18.66 12.67
C GLN A 197 -91.25 17.82 13.94
N VAL A 198 -91.78 18.29 15.07
CA VAL A 198 -91.78 17.54 16.34
C VAL A 198 -92.66 16.28 16.23
N ALA A 199 -93.77 16.34 15.50
CA ALA A 199 -94.63 15.18 15.24
C ALA A 199 -94.02 14.17 14.25
N ALA A 200 -92.90 14.49 13.58
CA ALA A 200 -92.23 13.55 12.69
C ALA A 200 -91.20 12.67 13.41
N PHE A 201 -90.88 12.95 14.67
CA PHE A 201 -90.05 12.05 15.48
C PHE A 201 -90.79 10.75 15.81
N SER A 202 -90.09 9.62 15.76
CA SER A 202 -90.62 8.35 16.24
C SER A 202 -90.63 8.28 17.78
N ALA A 203 -91.36 7.33 18.35
CA ALA A 203 -91.34 7.09 19.79
C ALA A 203 -89.93 6.73 20.33
N GLN A 204 -89.07 6.14 19.48
CA GLN A 204 -87.68 5.84 19.80
C GLN A 204 -86.80 7.10 19.80
N ASP A 205 -87.05 8.03 18.89
CA ASP A 205 -86.32 9.30 18.82
C ASP A 205 -86.62 10.19 20.02
N ILE A 206 -87.89 10.24 20.44
CA ILE A 206 -88.31 10.98 21.65
C ILE A 206 -87.71 10.32 22.91
N ALA A 207 -87.64 8.98 22.97
CA ALA A 207 -87.05 8.26 24.10
C ALA A 207 -85.52 8.41 24.21
N ALA A 208 -84.85 8.76 23.12
CA ALA A 208 -83.40 8.96 23.08
C ALA A 208 -82.96 10.38 23.50
N LEU A 209 -83.89 11.32 23.66
CA LEU A 209 -83.61 12.67 24.11
C LEU A 209 -83.35 12.74 25.63
N SER A 210 -82.45 13.64 26.04
CA SER A 210 -82.24 13.92 27.46
C SER A 210 -83.48 14.57 28.12
N ALA A 211 -83.60 14.49 29.45
CA ALA A 211 -84.70 15.11 30.19
C ALA A 211 -84.83 16.63 29.94
N ALA A 212 -83.71 17.33 29.72
CA ALA A 212 -83.69 18.74 29.34
C ALA A 212 -84.13 18.97 27.88
N GLY A 213 -83.82 18.03 26.98
CA GLY A 213 -84.26 18.03 25.58
C GLY A 213 -85.78 17.82 25.45
N ILE A 214 -86.35 16.88 26.22
CA ILE A 214 -87.80 16.63 26.26
C ILE A 214 -88.54 17.88 26.79
N ALA A 215 -88.00 18.55 27.81
CA ALA A 215 -88.57 19.78 28.35
C ALA A 215 -88.53 20.96 27.34
N ALA A 216 -87.50 21.02 26.48
CA ALA A 216 -87.33 22.07 25.48
C ALA A 216 -88.34 21.99 24.31
N LEU A 217 -88.96 20.82 24.08
CA LEU A 217 -90.03 20.64 23.09
C LEU A 217 -91.38 21.27 23.50
N GLY A 218 -91.55 21.61 24.80
CA GLY A 218 -92.70 22.36 25.30
C GLY A 218 -94.07 21.71 25.04
N THR A 219 -95.12 22.51 24.81
CA THR A 219 -96.49 22.05 24.53
C THR A 219 -96.68 21.46 23.13
N LYS A 220 -95.61 21.31 22.33
CA LYS A 220 -95.65 20.80 20.95
C LYS A 220 -95.79 19.28 20.87
N LEU A 221 -95.63 18.57 22.00
CA LEU A 221 -95.78 17.11 22.11
C LEU A 221 -97.24 16.63 22.24
N VAL A 222 -98.21 17.55 22.31
CA VAL A 222 -99.56 17.25 22.82
C VAL A 222 -100.49 16.56 21.80
N ASP A 223 -100.10 16.38 20.53
CA ASP A 223 -101.02 15.89 19.48
C ASP A 223 -100.73 14.48 18.90
N GLN A 224 -99.85 13.67 19.49
CA GLN A 224 -99.61 12.28 19.06
C GLN A 224 -100.19 11.18 19.96
N SER A 225 -101.01 11.53 20.95
CA SER A 225 -101.67 10.53 21.80
C SER A 225 -103.06 10.18 21.27
N GLN A 226 -103.21 9.66 20.05
CA GLN A 226 -104.38 8.84 19.67
C GLN A 226 -104.12 8.00 18.40
N ALA A 227 -104.22 6.67 18.59
CA ALA A 227 -104.66 5.64 17.64
C ALA A 227 -103.63 4.89 16.74
N SER A 228 -103.50 3.60 17.09
CA SER A 228 -103.33 2.42 16.20
C SER A 228 -101.87 2.07 15.81
N LEU A 229 -101.29 0.89 16.07
CA LEU A 229 -101.83 -0.47 16.10
C LEU A 229 -100.98 -1.40 17.01
N GLU A 230 -101.58 -1.92 18.08
CA GLU A 230 -101.20 -3.24 18.64
C GLU A 230 -101.79 -4.35 17.75
N PRO A 231 -101.13 -5.50 17.57
CA PRO A 231 -101.81 -6.74 17.26
C PRO A 231 -102.30 -7.40 18.54
N THR A 232 -103.62 -7.45 18.64
CA THR A 232 -104.45 -8.41 19.39
C THR A 232 -103.78 -9.76 19.61
N ILE A 233 -103.57 -10.15 20.89
CA ILE A 233 -103.77 -11.54 21.33
C ILE A 233 -104.76 -11.53 22.50
N THR A 234 -105.83 -12.29 22.30
CA THR A 234 -107.01 -12.46 23.13
C THR A 234 -106.78 -13.41 24.33
N THR A 235 -107.37 -13.03 25.48
CA THR A 235 -108.03 -13.85 26.53
C THR A 235 -107.22 -14.71 27.54
N THR A 236 -106.96 -14.10 28.72
CA THR A 236 -107.11 -14.59 30.15
C THR A 236 -106.35 -15.84 30.69
N PRO A 237 -106.06 -15.96 32.03
CA PRO A 237 -106.29 -15.05 33.16
C PRO A 237 -105.06 -14.72 34.06
N THR A 238 -104.98 -13.45 34.47
CA THR A 238 -104.02 -12.80 35.37
C THR A 238 -104.31 -12.97 36.87
N THR A 239 -104.57 -14.19 37.37
CA THR A 239 -104.81 -14.37 38.82
C THR A 239 -104.07 -15.53 39.51
N GLN A 240 -103.09 -16.20 38.86
CA GLN A 240 -102.28 -17.25 39.51
C GLN A 240 -100.75 -17.13 39.34
N VAL A 241 -100.23 -15.99 38.88
CA VAL A 241 -98.79 -15.92 38.50
C VAL A 241 -97.81 -15.76 39.68
N PRO A 242 -98.12 -15.16 40.85
CA PRO A 242 -97.12 -15.06 41.92
C PRO A 242 -96.80 -16.40 42.60
N ALA A 243 -97.69 -17.40 42.53
CA ALA A 243 -97.54 -18.67 43.24
C ALA A 243 -96.97 -19.82 42.39
N LEU A 244 -96.90 -19.68 41.06
CA LEU A 244 -96.43 -20.74 40.16
C LEU A 244 -94.93 -20.73 39.87
N VAL A 245 -94.22 -19.62 40.07
CA VAL A 245 -92.80 -19.46 39.65
C VAL A 245 -91.79 -19.48 40.81
N THR A 246 -92.28 -19.62 42.05
CA THR A 246 -91.45 -19.68 43.27
C THR A 246 -91.20 -21.10 43.78
N SER A 247 -91.73 -22.14 43.11
CA SER A 247 -91.55 -23.55 43.50
C SER A 247 -90.81 -24.35 42.43
N PRO A 248 -89.76 -25.12 42.79
CA PRO A 248 -88.87 -25.82 41.84
C PRO A 248 -89.53 -26.93 41.00
N VAL A 249 -90.78 -27.31 41.26
CA VAL A 249 -91.42 -28.51 40.68
C VAL A 249 -92.33 -28.22 39.47
N ASN A 250 -92.57 -26.96 39.07
CA ASN A 250 -93.60 -26.62 38.07
C ASN A 250 -93.12 -26.13 36.69
N ASN A 251 -91.80 -26.08 36.42
CA ASN A 251 -91.33 -25.53 35.15
C ASN A 251 -91.56 -26.42 33.92
N GLY A 252 -92.09 -27.64 34.03
CA GLY A 252 -92.55 -28.41 32.86
C GLY A 252 -93.93 -27.99 32.32
N VAL A 253 -94.61 -27.02 32.96
CA VAL A 253 -96.04 -26.72 32.69
C VAL A 253 -96.23 -25.49 31.78
N LEU A 254 -95.28 -24.56 31.74
CA LEU A 254 -95.37 -23.36 30.89
C LEU A 254 -94.87 -23.67 29.47
N THR A 255 -95.65 -23.35 28.45
CA THR A 255 -95.18 -23.44 27.05
C THR A 255 -94.16 -22.34 26.73
N THR A 256 -93.40 -22.50 25.65
CA THR A 256 -92.46 -21.47 25.16
C THR A 256 -93.13 -20.12 24.95
N ASP A 257 -94.36 -20.11 24.42
CA ASP A 257 -95.15 -18.87 24.22
C ASP A 257 -95.55 -18.23 25.55
N GLN A 258 -95.90 -19.04 26.56
CA GLN A 258 -96.22 -18.53 27.90
C GLN A 258 -94.99 -17.95 28.59
N ILE A 259 -93.81 -18.55 28.41
CA ILE A 259 -92.54 -18.02 28.90
C ILE A 259 -92.22 -16.68 28.20
N ALA A 260 -92.33 -16.62 26.88
CA ALA A 260 -92.09 -15.39 26.11
C ALA A 260 -93.04 -14.24 26.50
N ALA A 261 -94.27 -14.56 26.93
CA ALA A 261 -95.28 -13.59 27.36
C ALA A 261 -95.12 -13.11 28.83
N LEU A 262 -94.19 -13.66 29.62
CA LEU A 262 -93.99 -13.21 31.00
C LEU A 262 -93.46 -11.76 31.04
N PRO A 263 -93.93 -10.92 31.99
CA PRO A 263 -93.39 -9.58 32.13
C PRO A 263 -91.94 -9.61 32.64
N THR A 264 -91.11 -8.68 32.19
CA THR A 264 -89.69 -8.56 32.57
C THR A 264 -89.49 -8.43 34.08
N SER A 265 -90.41 -7.75 34.78
CA SER A 265 -90.40 -7.63 36.24
C SER A 265 -90.53 -8.98 36.96
N LEU A 266 -91.26 -9.94 36.38
CA LEU A 266 -91.37 -11.28 36.94
C LEU A 266 -90.10 -12.09 36.68
N ILE A 267 -89.54 -12.00 35.47
CA ILE A 267 -88.27 -12.66 35.12
C ILE A 267 -87.15 -12.20 36.07
N ALA A 268 -87.03 -10.90 36.34
CA ALA A 268 -86.06 -10.35 37.28
C ALA A 268 -86.27 -10.80 38.74
N SER A 269 -87.48 -11.27 39.10
CA SER A 269 -87.82 -11.73 40.47
C SER A 269 -87.65 -13.24 40.68
N LEU A 270 -87.32 -14.01 39.64
CA LEU A 270 -87.14 -15.46 39.75
C LEU A 270 -85.95 -15.83 40.62
N THR A 271 -86.04 -16.93 41.34
CA THR A 271 -84.87 -17.46 42.05
C THR A 271 -83.90 -18.12 41.05
N PRO A 272 -82.59 -18.15 41.33
CA PRO A 272 -81.64 -18.91 40.50
C PRO A 272 -82.07 -20.36 40.29
N GLN A 273 -82.61 -21.00 41.34
CA GLN A 273 -83.13 -22.36 41.25
C GLN A 273 -84.30 -22.49 40.26
N SER A 274 -85.23 -21.52 40.21
CA SER A 274 -86.32 -21.52 39.22
C SER A 274 -85.80 -21.46 37.78
N ILE A 275 -84.75 -20.68 37.53
CA ILE A 275 -84.11 -20.60 36.19
C ILE A 275 -83.43 -21.92 35.84
N SER A 276 -82.76 -22.58 36.79
CA SER A 276 -82.05 -23.84 36.54
C SER A 276 -82.96 -25.00 36.11
N PHE A 277 -84.25 -24.93 36.47
CA PHE A 277 -85.25 -25.93 36.11
C PHE A 277 -85.97 -25.64 34.77
N MET A 278 -85.73 -24.50 34.11
CA MET A 278 -86.26 -24.28 32.76
C MET A 278 -85.64 -25.27 31.77
N SER A 279 -86.43 -25.83 30.86
CA SER A 279 -85.86 -26.60 29.75
C SER A 279 -85.04 -25.69 28.82
N THR A 280 -84.18 -26.27 27.99
CA THR A 280 -83.44 -25.54 26.95
C THR A 280 -84.37 -24.81 25.99
N GLU A 281 -85.49 -25.43 25.61
CA GLU A 281 -86.52 -24.83 24.73
C GLU A 281 -87.20 -23.63 25.41
N GLN A 282 -87.54 -23.75 26.69
CA GLN A 282 -88.12 -22.65 27.47
C GLN A 282 -87.15 -21.49 27.67
N PHE A 283 -85.88 -21.80 27.93
CA PHE A 283 -84.85 -20.80 28.09
C PHE A 283 -84.60 -20.05 26.76
N ALA A 284 -84.51 -20.77 25.64
CA ALA A 284 -84.37 -20.18 24.31
C ALA A 284 -85.61 -19.33 23.90
N ALA A 285 -86.78 -19.60 24.47
CA ALA A 285 -88.01 -18.84 24.24
C ALA A 285 -88.05 -17.49 24.99
N LEU A 286 -87.14 -17.21 25.92
CA LEU A 286 -87.04 -15.89 26.53
C LEU A 286 -86.85 -14.81 25.45
N THR A 287 -87.54 -13.69 25.58
CA THR A 287 -87.35 -12.55 24.68
C THR A 287 -86.07 -11.81 25.07
N THR A 288 -85.52 -11.00 24.14
CA THR A 288 -84.34 -10.17 24.42
C THR A 288 -84.57 -9.20 25.58
N ALA A 289 -85.78 -8.65 25.71
CA ALA A 289 -86.17 -7.80 26.84
C ALA A 289 -86.22 -8.56 28.19
N GLN A 290 -86.50 -9.86 28.17
CA GLN A 290 -86.49 -10.70 29.37
C GLN A 290 -85.06 -11.12 29.75
N VAL A 291 -84.20 -11.40 28.76
CA VAL A 291 -82.80 -11.73 29.00
C VAL A 291 -82.03 -10.52 29.55
N SER A 292 -82.33 -9.32 29.07
CA SER A 292 -81.64 -8.09 29.52
C SER A 292 -81.93 -7.70 30.98
N VAL A 293 -82.98 -8.26 31.60
CA VAL A 293 -83.32 -8.00 33.01
C VAL A 293 -82.90 -9.12 33.98
N LEU A 294 -82.25 -10.18 33.49
CA LEU A 294 -81.70 -11.24 34.35
C LEU A 294 -80.63 -10.66 35.29
N THR A 295 -80.71 -10.97 36.59
CA THR A 295 -79.73 -10.51 37.57
C THR A 295 -78.42 -11.31 37.46
N THR A 296 -77.32 -10.74 37.95
CA THR A 296 -76.03 -11.43 37.97
C THR A 296 -76.08 -12.73 38.80
N GLU A 297 -76.83 -12.74 39.90
CA GLU A 297 -77.04 -13.93 40.73
C GLU A 297 -77.83 -15.02 39.99
N GLN A 298 -78.87 -14.63 39.24
CA GLN A 298 -79.64 -15.53 38.38
C GLN A 298 -78.79 -16.18 37.29
N ILE A 299 -77.88 -15.42 36.67
CA ILE A 299 -76.97 -15.93 35.64
C ILE A 299 -75.93 -16.86 36.25
N GLN A 300 -75.26 -16.42 37.32
CA GLN A 300 -74.14 -17.14 37.92
C GLN A 300 -74.56 -18.45 38.60
N LEU A 301 -75.69 -18.44 39.32
CA LEU A 301 -76.14 -19.58 40.13
C LEU A 301 -77.33 -20.34 39.52
N GLY A 302 -78.04 -19.71 38.57
CA GLY A 302 -79.31 -20.23 38.07
C GLY A 302 -79.25 -20.78 36.65
N MET A 303 -78.38 -20.27 35.78
CA MET A 303 -78.25 -20.80 34.43
C MET A 303 -77.37 -22.05 34.40
N THR A 304 -77.75 -23.04 33.61
CA THR A 304 -76.91 -24.22 33.34
C THR A 304 -76.09 -24.03 32.06
N VAL A 305 -74.98 -24.74 31.92
CA VAL A 305 -74.14 -24.75 30.69
C VAL A 305 -74.99 -25.08 29.46
N THR A 306 -75.91 -26.04 29.57
CA THR A 306 -76.82 -26.42 28.48
C THR A 306 -77.83 -25.34 28.12
N GLN A 307 -78.31 -24.55 29.08
CA GLN A 307 -79.19 -23.41 28.80
C GLN A 307 -78.44 -22.27 28.12
N VAL A 308 -77.22 -21.99 28.56
CA VAL A 308 -76.37 -20.97 27.92
C VAL A 308 -76.03 -21.38 26.48
N GLY A 309 -75.73 -22.66 26.24
CA GLY A 309 -75.38 -23.15 24.90
C GLY A 309 -76.54 -23.21 23.90
N VAL A 310 -77.79 -22.98 24.32
CA VAL A 310 -78.95 -22.84 23.41
C VAL A 310 -79.46 -21.40 23.32
N MET A 311 -78.72 -20.42 23.85
CA MET A 311 -79.04 -19.02 23.65
C MET A 311 -79.08 -18.69 22.15
N ARG A 312 -80.00 -17.82 21.79
CA ARG A 312 -80.06 -17.25 20.45
C ARG A 312 -79.11 -16.05 20.36
N THR A 313 -78.57 -15.80 19.18
CA THR A 313 -77.61 -14.71 18.95
C THR A 313 -78.17 -13.33 19.29
N ASP A 314 -79.47 -13.11 19.11
CA ASP A 314 -80.16 -11.88 19.54
C ASP A 314 -80.27 -11.76 21.07
N GLN A 315 -80.37 -12.87 21.80
CA GLN A 315 -80.33 -12.91 23.27
C GLN A 315 -78.92 -12.65 23.80
N ALA A 316 -77.89 -13.19 23.15
CA ALA A 316 -76.51 -12.91 23.52
C ALA A 316 -76.16 -11.42 23.31
N ALA A 317 -76.64 -10.83 22.20
CA ALA A 317 -76.40 -9.43 21.85
C ALA A 317 -76.91 -8.41 22.90
N VAL A 318 -77.91 -8.77 23.70
CA VAL A 318 -78.50 -7.89 24.72
C VAL A 318 -77.94 -8.09 26.13
N LEU A 319 -76.98 -9.00 26.33
CA LEU A 319 -76.31 -9.16 27.62
C LEU A 319 -75.47 -7.92 27.94
N SER A 320 -75.69 -7.35 29.13
CA SER A 320 -74.86 -6.28 29.66
C SER A 320 -73.49 -6.79 30.13
N SER A 321 -72.51 -5.89 30.27
CA SER A 321 -71.18 -6.22 30.80
C SER A 321 -71.23 -6.94 32.16
N LEU A 322 -72.13 -6.53 33.06
CA LEU A 322 -72.29 -7.18 34.37
C LEU A 322 -72.84 -8.61 34.24
N GLN A 323 -73.78 -8.82 33.31
CA GLN A 323 -74.36 -10.13 33.06
C GLN A 323 -73.34 -11.09 32.42
N VAL A 324 -72.53 -10.60 31.48
CA VAL A 324 -71.45 -11.40 30.88
C VAL A 324 -70.37 -11.76 31.92
N VAL A 325 -70.00 -10.84 32.80
CA VAL A 325 -69.04 -11.11 33.89
C VAL A 325 -69.60 -12.12 34.91
N ALA A 326 -70.92 -12.19 35.09
CA ALA A 326 -71.55 -13.15 35.99
C ALA A 326 -71.51 -14.61 35.46
N LEU A 327 -71.26 -14.82 34.16
CA LEU A 327 -71.08 -16.16 33.60
C LEU A 327 -69.81 -16.81 34.16
N THR A 328 -69.93 -18.03 34.67
CA THR A 328 -68.78 -18.89 34.96
C THR A 328 -68.01 -19.22 33.68
N THR A 329 -66.74 -19.60 33.79
CA THR A 329 -65.91 -20.00 32.64
C THR A 329 -66.57 -21.11 31.81
N ASN A 330 -67.20 -22.09 32.45
CA ASN A 330 -67.89 -23.19 31.77
C ASN A 330 -69.17 -22.72 31.04
N GLN A 331 -69.91 -21.77 31.60
CA GLN A 331 -71.08 -21.20 30.94
C GLN A 331 -70.67 -20.34 29.74
N LEU A 332 -69.64 -19.50 29.90
CA LEU A 332 -69.09 -18.69 28.81
C LEU A 332 -68.59 -19.56 27.65
N GLY A 333 -67.91 -20.67 27.96
CA GLY A 333 -67.45 -21.65 26.97
C GLY A 333 -68.57 -22.42 26.27
N ALA A 334 -69.80 -22.36 26.79
CA ALA A 334 -70.97 -22.99 26.17
C ALA A 334 -71.58 -22.18 25.03
N LEU A 335 -71.36 -20.85 25.00
CA LEU A 335 -71.88 -19.98 23.94
C LEU A 335 -71.30 -20.41 22.59
N VAL A 336 -72.12 -20.45 21.56
CA VAL A 336 -71.59 -20.73 20.21
C VAL A 336 -70.83 -19.51 19.67
N THR A 337 -70.02 -19.72 18.64
CA THR A 337 -69.16 -18.66 18.06
C THR A 337 -69.94 -17.44 17.57
N GLN A 338 -71.15 -17.65 17.04
CA GLN A 338 -72.05 -16.57 16.61
C GLN A 338 -72.50 -15.69 17.79
N ASP A 339 -72.76 -16.30 18.95
CA ASP A 339 -73.21 -15.59 20.14
C ASP A 339 -72.09 -14.77 20.76
N ILE A 340 -70.86 -15.33 20.78
CA ILE A 340 -69.65 -14.59 21.18
C ILE A 340 -69.43 -13.39 20.26
N ALA A 341 -69.55 -13.57 18.94
CA ALA A 341 -69.40 -12.47 17.98
C ALA A 341 -70.50 -11.40 18.11
N ALA A 342 -71.67 -11.74 18.67
CA ALA A 342 -72.78 -10.83 18.88
C ALA A 342 -72.70 -10.02 20.20
N LEU A 343 -71.82 -10.42 21.14
CA LEU A 343 -71.59 -9.63 22.36
C LEU A 343 -71.10 -8.22 22.02
N THR A 344 -71.52 -7.23 22.80
CA THR A 344 -71.01 -5.86 22.63
C THR A 344 -69.52 -5.79 22.98
N THR A 345 -68.79 -4.83 22.38
CA THR A 345 -67.38 -4.57 22.72
C THR A 345 -67.20 -4.26 24.21
N ALA A 346 -68.13 -3.52 24.81
CA ALA A 346 -68.16 -3.25 26.25
C ALA A 346 -68.34 -4.52 27.10
N ALA A 347 -69.07 -5.52 26.61
CA ALA A 347 -69.22 -6.79 27.31
C ALA A 347 -67.97 -7.66 27.21
N VAL A 348 -67.32 -7.70 26.03
CA VAL A 348 -66.04 -8.41 25.83
C VAL A 348 -64.93 -7.78 26.68
N GLY A 349 -64.78 -6.45 26.66
CA GLY A 349 -63.78 -5.75 27.47
C GLY A 349 -63.99 -5.86 28.99
N ALA A 350 -65.21 -6.17 29.43
CA ALA A 350 -65.54 -6.38 30.84
C ALA A 350 -65.15 -7.77 31.37
N LEU A 351 -64.86 -8.75 30.50
CA LEU A 351 -64.48 -10.10 30.92
C LEU A 351 -63.34 -10.08 31.95
N THR A 352 -63.29 -11.10 32.81
CA THR A 352 -62.11 -11.32 33.65
C THR A 352 -61.00 -12.01 32.85
N THR A 353 -59.75 -11.88 33.27
CA THR A 353 -58.63 -12.63 32.66
C THR A 353 -58.87 -14.14 32.71
N GLY A 354 -59.42 -14.66 33.81
CA GLY A 354 -59.83 -16.06 33.93
C GLY A 354 -60.91 -16.47 32.92
N GLN A 355 -61.89 -15.61 32.63
CA GLN A 355 -62.90 -15.86 31.60
C GLN A 355 -62.30 -15.87 30.19
N VAL A 356 -61.36 -14.98 29.88
CA VAL A 356 -60.67 -14.97 28.59
C VAL A 356 -59.80 -16.23 28.42
N THR A 357 -58.95 -16.55 29.39
CA THR A 357 -57.99 -17.67 29.27
C THR A 357 -58.63 -19.05 29.39
N LEU A 358 -59.59 -19.22 30.31
CA LEU A 358 -60.17 -20.54 30.63
C LEU A 358 -61.62 -20.70 30.17
N GLY A 359 -62.33 -19.60 29.92
CA GLY A 359 -63.73 -19.60 29.52
C GLY A 359 -63.96 -19.56 28.01
N LEU A 360 -63.03 -19.04 27.21
CA LEU A 360 -63.15 -18.99 25.75
C LEU A 360 -62.28 -20.07 25.07
N SER A 361 -62.89 -20.86 24.20
CA SER A 361 -62.19 -21.79 23.31
C SER A 361 -61.47 -21.06 22.18
N THR A 362 -60.52 -21.73 21.52
CA THR A 362 -59.81 -21.19 20.34
C THR A 362 -60.76 -20.80 19.21
N ASN A 363 -61.83 -21.58 18.97
CA ASN A 363 -62.85 -21.25 17.97
C ASN A 363 -63.63 -19.99 18.34
N GLN A 364 -63.91 -19.76 19.62
CA GLN A 364 -64.59 -18.55 20.09
C GLN A 364 -63.67 -17.33 20.01
N ILE A 365 -62.37 -17.47 20.32
CA ILE A 365 -61.38 -16.40 20.11
C ILE A 365 -61.27 -16.03 18.62
N ALA A 366 -61.17 -17.03 17.73
CA ALA A 366 -61.15 -16.82 16.28
C ALA A 366 -62.44 -16.16 15.74
N ALA A 367 -63.56 -16.29 16.47
CA ALA A 367 -64.85 -15.72 16.08
C ALA A 367 -65.07 -14.27 16.55
N LEU A 368 -64.22 -13.75 17.46
CA LEU A 368 -64.30 -12.35 17.88
C LEU A 368 -64.12 -11.42 16.67
N THR A 369 -64.91 -10.37 16.58
CA THR A 369 -64.68 -9.30 15.60
C THR A 369 -63.41 -8.53 15.94
N THR A 370 -62.81 -7.83 14.96
CA THR A 370 -61.65 -6.98 15.20
C THR A 370 -61.94 -5.90 16.26
N ALA A 371 -63.13 -5.31 16.24
CA ALA A 371 -63.56 -4.33 17.25
C ALA A 371 -63.68 -4.93 18.66
N GLN A 372 -64.07 -6.21 18.78
CA GLN A 372 -64.10 -6.91 20.07
C GLN A 372 -62.71 -7.28 20.56
N VAL A 373 -61.77 -7.60 19.65
CA VAL A 373 -60.37 -7.84 20.00
C VAL A 373 -59.70 -6.56 20.49
N VAL A 374 -59.92 -5.43 19.83
CA VAL A 374 -59.51 -4.07 20.26
C VAL A 374 -60.13 -3.68 21.61
N ALA A 375 -61.32 -4.21 21.93
CA ALA A 375 -61.97 -3.92 23.20
C ALA A 375 -61.37 -4.71 24.38
N LEU A 376 -60.48 -5.68 24.13
CA LEU A 376 -59.78 -6.37 25.21
C LEU A 376 -58.86 -5.39 25.93
N ARG A 377 -58.84 -5.48 27.26
CA ARG A 377 -57.86 -4.78 28.09
C ARG A 377 -56.51 -5.48 27.98
N THR A 378 -55.43 -4.72 28.19
CA THR A 378 -54.05 -5.24 28.15
C THR A 378 -53.81 -6.42 29.08
N ASP A 379 -54.44 -6.46 30.27
CA ASP A 379 -54.36 -7.59 31.19
C ASP A 379 -55.05 -8.86 30.64
N GLN A 380 -56.12 -8.71 29.86
CA GLN A 380 -56.79 -9.80 29.17
C GLN A 380 -55.99 -10.30 27.97
N ALA A 381 -55.45 -9.39 27.15
CA ALA A 381 -54.58 -9.74 26.03
C ALA A 381 -53.37 -10.55 26.52
N GLY A 382 -52.69 -10.08 27.58
CA GLY A 382 -51.56 -10.80 28.17
C GLY A 382 -51.92 -12.15 28.82
N ALA A 383 -53.19 -12.36 29.16
CA ALA A 383 -53.68 -13.62 29.72
C ALA A 383 -53.99 -14.68 28.64
N LEU A 384 -54.01 -14.34 27.35
CA LEU A 384 -54.23 -15.30 26.27
C LEU A 384 -53.19 -16.44 26.32
N SER A 385 -53.66 -17.68 26.30
CA SER A 385 -52.76 -18.83 26.15
C SER A 385 -52.15 -18.88 24.74
N SER A 386 -51.03 -19.59 24.56
CA SER A 386 -50.41 -19.77 23.23
C SER A 386 -51.38 -20.29 22.18
N ASN A 387 -52.23 -21.26 22.55
CA ASN A 387 -53.24 -21.81 21.64
C ASN A 387 -54.30 -20.77 21.24
N GLN A 388 -54.69 -19.88 22.16
CA GLN A 388 -55.64 -18.82 21.87
C GLN A 388 -55.01 -17.70 21.03
N ALA A 389 -53.76 -17.33 21.30
CA ALA A 389 -53.03 -16.35 20.49
C ALA A 389 -52.85 -16.83 19.04
N VAL A 390 -52.50 -18.11 18.83
CA VAL A 390 -52.41 -18.72 17.49
C VAL A 390 -53.77 -18.83 16.81
N ALA A 391 -54.88 -18.88 17.56
CA ALA A 391 -56.23 -18.90 16.99
C ALA A 391 -56.70 -17.54 16.45
N LEU A 392 -56.06 -16.43 16.83
CA LEU A 392 -56.35 -15.11 16.27
C LEU A 392 -56.02 -15.08 14.77
N SER A 393 -56.95 -14.59 13.96
CA SER A 393 -56.70 -14.31 12.55
C SER A 393 -55.70 -13.17 12.38
N THR A 394 -55.10 -13.08 11.19
CA THR A 394 -54.20 -11.99 10.81
C THR A 394 -54.86 -10.62 10.93
N ALA A 395 -56.15 -10.51 10.57
CA ALA A 395 -56.92 -9.27 10.69
C ALA A 395 -57.19 -8.85 12.15
N GLN A 396 -57.37 -9.83 13.05
CA GLN A 396 -57.51 -9.56 14.48
C GLN A 396 -56.18 -9.09 15.08
N LEU A 397 -55.08 -9.77 14.78
CA LEU A 397 -53.74 -9.36 15.24
C LEU A 397 -53.35 -7.98 14.71
N SER A 398 -53.56 -7.69 13.43
CA SER A 398 -53.27 -6.38 12.84
C SER A 398 -54.11 -5.24 13.45
N ALA A 399 -55.27 -5.56 14.02
CA ALA A 399 -56.16 -4.58 14.63
C ALA A 399 -55.80 -4.27 16.09
N MET A 400 -55.09 -5.18 16.80
CA MET A 400 -54.75 -5.00 18.21
C MET A 400 -53.91 -3.74 18.46
N GLU A 401 -54.10 -3.10 19.60
CA GLU A 401 -53.22 -2.03 20.06
C GLU A 401 -51.80 -2.54 20.31
N THR A 402 -50.80 -1.69 20.08
CA THR A 402 -49.38 -2.02 20.30
C THR A 402 -49.10 -2.45 21.74
N GLN A 403 -49.76 -1.83 22.71
CA GLN A 403 -49.66 -2.18 24.13
C GLN A 403 -50.17 -3.60 24.40
N ASP A 404 -51.21 -4.05 23.69
CA ASP A 404 -51.81 -5.37 23.90
C ASP A 404 -50.98 -6.47 23.23
N VAL A 405 -50.42 -6.19 22.04
CA VAL A 405 -49.43 -7.06 21.40
C VAL A 405 -48.19 -7.21 22.30
N ALA A 406 -47.68 -6.11 22.84
CA ALA A 406 -46.55 -6.11 23.78
C ALA A 406 -46.86 -6.85 25.10
N ALA A 407 -48.12 -6.98 25.49
CA ALA A 407 -48.55 -7.68 26.69
C ALA A 407 -48.71 -9.20 26.51
N LEU A 408 -48.82 -9.70 25.27
CA LEU A 408 -48.88 -11.14 24.99
C LEU A 408 -47.72 -11.86 25.68
N ASN A 409 -47.97 -13.00 26.31
CA ASN A 409 -46.86 -13.71 26.95
C ASN A 409 -45.83 -14.18 25.89
N THR A 410 -44.56 -14.26 26.29
CA THR A 410 -43.44 -14.61 25.40
C THR A 410 -43.62 -15.93 24.67
N ALA A 411 -44.18 -16.93 25.35
CA ALA A 411 -44.44 -18.24 24.74
C ALA A 411 -45.50 -18.17 23.64
N ALA A 412 -46.54 -17.34 23.80
CA ALA A 412 -47.55 -17.11 22.78
C ALA A 412 -46.96 -16.45 21.54
N VAL A 413 -46.14 -15.40 21.70
CA VAL A 413 -45.47 -14.71 20.59
C VAL A 413 -44.58 -15.67 19.80
N GLY A 414 -43.76 -16.50 20.47
CA GLY A 414 -42.91 -17.48 19.81
C GLY A 414 -43.66 -18.60 19.06
N THR A 415 -44.94 -18.83 19.39
CA THR A 415 -45.79 -19.82 18.71
C THR A 415 -46.62 -19.28 17.55
N LEU A 416 -46.68 -17.97 17.35
CA LEU A 416 -47.39 -17.37 16.22
C LEU A 416 -46.86 -17.93 14.89
N THR A 417 -47.72 -18.09 13.90
CA THR A 417 -47.26 -18.49 12.56
C THR A 417 -46.51 -17.34 11.88
N THR A 418 -45.70 -17.64 10.86
CA THR A 418 -45.02 -16.60 10.07
C THR A 418 -46.03 -15.64 9.43
N SER A 419 -47.17 -16.13 8.95
CA SER A 419 -48.26 -15.29 8.42
C SER A 419 -48.87 -14.36 9.47
N GLN A 420 -48.93 -14.78 10.73
CA GLN A 420 -49.42 -13.93 11.83
C GLN A 420 -48.41 -12.86 12.22
N ILE A 421 -47.11 -13.18 12.23
CA ILE A 421 -46.05 -12.17 12.44
C ILE A 421 -46.04 -11.14 11.31
N MET A 422 -46.10 -11.58 10.04
CA MET A 422 -46.16 -10.68 8.89
C MET A 422 -47.45 -9.83 8.82
N ALA A 423 -48.49 -10.19 9.57
CA ALA A 423 -49.73 -9.41 9.64
C ALA A 423 -49.69 -8.29 10.67
N LEU A 424 -48.73 -8.32 11.60
CA LEU A 424 -48.52 -7.24 12.54
C LEU A 424 -48.01 -6.01 11.79
N SER A 425 -48.44 -4.82 12.22
CA SER A 425 -47.86 -3.57 11.74
C SER A 425 -46.44 -3.39 12.25
N SER A 426 -45.64 -2.58 11.57
CA SER A 426 -44.28 -2.29 12.02
C SER A 426 -44.24 -1.63 13.40
N ASP A 427 -45.26 -0.86 13.78
CA ASP A 427 -45.40 -0.30 15.13
C ASP A 427 -45.66 -1.40 16.17
N GLN A 428 -46.44 -2.44 15.82
CA GLN A 428 -46.67 -3.59 16.70
C GLN A 428 -45.41 -4.45 16.86
N ILE A 429 -44.64 -4.66 15.78
CA ILE A 429 -43.35 -5.35 15.85
C ILE A 429 -42.36 -4.56 16.70
N ALA A 430 -42.26 -3.24 16.49
CA ALA A 430 -41.40 -2.37 17.28
C ALA A 430 -41.81 -2.28 18.77
N ALA A 431 -43.07 -2.56 19.10
CA ALA A 431 -43.57 -2.59 20.47
C ALA A 431 -43.30 -3.92 21.21
N LEU A 432 -42.89 -4.98 20.51
CA LEU A 432 -42.50 -6.24 21.17
C LEU A 432 -41.38 -5.99 22.16
N GLN A 433 -41.43 -6.67 23.30
CA GLN A 433 -40.37 -6.67 24.31
C GLN A 433 -39.18 -7.51 23.83
N THR A 434 -37.98 -7.24 24.36
CA THR A 434 -36.74 -7.93 23.97
C THR A 434 -36.79 -9.45 24.16
N ASN A 435 -37.47 -9.95 25.19
CA ASN A 435 -37.72 -11.38 25.42
C ASN A 435 -38.71 -11.98 24.43
N GLN A 436 -39.74 -11.25 24.02
CA GLN A 436 -40.66 -11.68 22.95
C GLN A 436 -39.93 -11.73 21.61
N MET A 437 -39.06 -10.75 21.36
CA MET A 437 -38.25 -10.69 20.17
C MET A 437 -37.28 -11.89 20.08
N ALA A 438 -36.60 -12.19 21.19
CA ALA A 438 -35.71 -13.36 21.31
C ALA A 438 -36.43 -14.71 21.17
N ALA A 439 -37.76 -14.75 21.39
CA ALA A 439 -38.57 -15.96 21.27
C ALA A 439 -39.03 -16.23 19.83
N LEU A 440 -38.88 -15.29 18.90
CA LEU A 440 -39.18 -15.55 17.50
C LEU A 440 -38.20 -16.55 16.89
N THR A 441 -38.74 -17.45 16.08
CA THR A 441 -38.01 -18.42 15.27
C THR A 441 -37.28 -17.73 14.12
N THR A 442 -36.24 -18.38 13.60
CA THR A 442 -35.50 -17.89 12.43
C THR A 442 -36.39 -17.66 11.21
N ALA A 443 -37.44 -18.48 11.03
CA ALA A 443 -38.41 -18.33 9.94
C ALA A 443 -39.28 -17.08 10.10
N GLN A 444 -39.63 -16.70 11.33
CA GLN A 444 -40.37 -15.46 11.60
C GLN A 444 -39.47 -14.23 11.41
N ILE A 445 -38.22 -14.29 11.87
CA ILE A 445 -37.23 -13.20 11.69
C ILE A 445 -36.93 -12.95 10.21
N GLY A 446 -36.65 -14.00 9.44
CA GLY A 446 -36.37 -13.88 8.00
C GLY A 446 -37.60 -13.44 7.17
N ALA A 447 -38.80 -13.49 7.75
CA ALA A 447 -40.04 -13.05 7.12
C ALA A 447 -40.41 -11.59 7.45
N LEU A 448 -39.70 -10.93 8.38
CA LEU A 448 -39.91 -9.51 8.69
C LEU A 448 -39.65 -8.64 7.44
N SER A 449 -40.41 -7.57 7.25
CA SER A 449 -40.10 -6.60 6.20
C SER A 449 -38.84 -5.79 6.55
N THR A 450 -38.26 -5.10 5.58
CA THR A 450 -37.15 -4.17 5.84
C THR A 450 -37.57 -3.05 6.80
N GLN A 451 -38.81 -2.56 6.67
CA GLN A 451 -39.38 -1.55 7.58
C GLN A 451 -39.50 -2.06 9.02
N ASP A 452 -39.88 -3.33 9.21
CA ASP A 452 -39.93 -3.95 10.55
C ASP A 452 -38.55 -4.02 11.17
N VAL A 453 -37.54 -4.41 10.39
CA VAL A 453 -36.12 -4.46 10.83
C VAL A 453 -35.60 -3.07 11.18
N THR A 454 -35.92 -2.05 10.39
CA THR A 454 -35.56 -0.65 10.69
C THR A 454 -36.23 -0.15 11.97
N GLY A 455 -37.44 -0.61 12.27
CA GLY A 455 -38.17 -0.26 13.50
C GLY A 455 -37.63 -0.92 14.77
N LEU A 456 -36.72 -1.91 14.67
CA LEU A 456 -36.19 -2.59 15.84
C LEU A 456 -35.32 -1.67 16.71
N SER A 457 -35.43 -1.78 18.03
CA SER A 457 -34.47 -1.13 18.92
C SER A 457 -33.11 -1.83 18.89
N THR A 458 -32.05 -1.15 19.32
CA THR A 458 -30.75 -1.79 19.55
C THR A 458 -30.84 -2.94 20.56
N GLY A 459 -31.73 -2.84 21.55
CA GLY A 459 -32.02 -3.93 22.48
C GLY A 459 -32.68 -5.14 21.80
N HIS A 460 -33.53 -4.93 20.78
CA HIS A 460 -34.11 -6.03 19.99
C HIS A 460 -33.04 -6.77 19.20
N VAL A 461 -32.19 -6.03 18.48
CA VAL A 461 -31.11 -6.60 17.66
C VAL A 461 -30.11 -7.37 18.53
N ALA A 462 -29.71 -6.80 19.68
CA ALA A 462 -28.87 -7.50 20.65
C ALA A 462 -29.56 -8.74 21.24
N ALA A 463 -30.88 -8.76 21.37
CA ALA A 463 -31.60 -9.94 21.91
C ALA A 463 -31.70 -11.11 20.91
N LEU A 464 -31.43 -10.89 19.62
CA LEU A 464 -31.45 -11.96 18.62
C LEU A 464 -30.36 -13.00 18.90
N SER A 465 -30.65 -14.25 18.55
CA SER A 465 -29.62 -15.29 18.49
C SER A 465 -28.77 -15.13 17.22
N SER A 466 -27.55 -15.67 17.20
CA SER A 466 -26.72 -15.69 15.99
C SER A 466 -27.41 -16.37 14.81
N ASN A 467 -28.20 -17.42 15.06
CA ASN A 467 -29.00 -18.08 14.02
C ASN A 467 -30.13 -17.19 13.47
N ALA A 468 -30.72 -16.34 14.31
CA ALA A 468 -31.73 -15.39 13.89
C ALA A 468 -31.13 -14.27 13.03
N VAL A 469 -29.95 -13.76 13.40
CA VAL A 469 -29.22 -12.77 12.58
C VAL A 469 -28.78 -13.38 11.24
N ALA A 470 -28.28 -14.62 11.24
CA ALA A 470 -27.94 -15.35 10.02
C ALA A 470 -29.16 -15.67 9.12
N ALA A 471 -30.38 -15.61 9.67
CA ALA A 471 -31.61 -15.81 8.92
C ALA A 471 -32.16 -14.53 8.26
N LEU A 472 -31.61 -13.35 8.58
CA LEU A 472 -31.95 -12.11 7.88
C LEU A 472 -31.51 -12.20 6.41
N ASN A 473 -32.36 -11.78 5.49
CA ASN A 473 -32.00 -11.70 4.09
C ASN A 473 -31.13 -10.46 3.81
N THR A 474 -30.59 -10.38 2.60
CA THR A 474 -29.66 -9.30 2.20
C THR A 474 -30.30 -7.91 2.24
N ASP A 475 -31.59 -7.79 1.91
CA ASP A 475 -32.28 -6.49 1.91
C ASP A 475 -32.52 -6.00 3.35
N GLN A 476 -32.86 -6.92 4.26
CA GLN A 476 -32.99 -6.64 5.69
C GLN A 476 -31.66 -6.18 6.31
N ILE A 477 -30.52 -6.73 5.88
CA ILE A 477 -29.21 -6.25 6.32
C ILE A 477 -28.87 -4.90 5.68
N ALA A 478 -28.90 -4.81 4.35
CA ALA A 478 -28.41 -3.65 3.60
C ALA A 478 -29.23 -2.38 3.84
N SER A 479 -30.56 -2.52 3.95
CA SER A 479 -31.50 -1.39 4.05
C SER A 479 -32.34 -1.40 5.31
N GLY A 480 -32.47 -2.56 5.97
CA GLY A 480 -33.24 -2.69 7.20
C GLY A 480 -32.46 -2.24 8.44
N LEU A 481 -31.15 -2.56 8.54
CA LEU A 481 -30.34 -2.21 9.71
C LEU A 481 -29.71 -0.81 9.59
N ALA A 482 -29.98 0.08 10.53
CA ALA A 482 -29.27 1.32 10.72
C ALA A 482 -27.90 1.09 11.40
N THR A 483 -27.01 2.08 11.35
CA THR A 483 -25.66 1.99 11.94
C THR A 483 -25.68 1.68 13.44
N ASP A 484 -26.60 2.29 14.20
CA ASP A 484 -26.74 2.01 15.64
C ASP A 484 -27.17 0.57 15.92
N GLN A 485 -27.93 -0.04 15.01
CA GLN A 485 -28.33 -1.43 15.11
C GLN A 485 -27.20 -2.38 14.73
N ILE A 486 -26.34 -1.99 13.77
CA ILE A 486 -25.10 -2.72 13.46
C ILE A 486 -24.16 -2.74 14.66
N VAL A 487 -23.96 -1.58 15.31
CA VAL A 487 -23.16 -1.46 16.55
C VAL A 487 -23.76 -2.29 17.70
N ALA A 488 -25.07 -2.48 17.72
CA ALA A 488 -25.75 -3.26 18.76
C ALA A 488 -25.61 -4.78 18.59
N LEU A 489 -25.14 -5.26 17.42
CA LEU A 489 -24.84 -6.67 17.24
C LEU A 489 -23.65 -7.06 18.10
N ARG A 490 -23.79 -8.16 18.83
CA ARG A 490 -22.65 -8.77 19.52
C ARG A 490 -21.71 -9.40 18.50
N THR A 491 -20.44 -9.52 18.86
CA THR A 491 -19.41 -10.16 18.04
C THR A 491 -19.76 -11.60 17.61
N ASP A 492 -20.48 -12.37 18.44
CA ASP A 492 -20.94 -13.73 18.09
C ASP A 492 -22.08 -13.74 17.06
N GLN A 493 -22.82 -12.64 16.93
CA GLN A 493 -23.83 -12.44 15.88
C GLN A 493 -23.17 -12.02 14.58
N ILE A 494 -22.18 -11.12 14.63
CA ILE A 494 -21.39 -10.70 13.46
C ILE A 494 -20.63 -11.89 12.87
N ALA A 495 -20.00 -12.71 13.70
CA ALA A 495 -19.27 -13.90 13.26
C ALA A 495 -20.17 -14.94 12.56
N ALA A 496 -21.49 -14.91 12.81
CA ALA A 496 -22.46 -15.80 12.19
C ALA A 496 -23.02 -15.29 10.86
N LEU A 497 -22.68 -14.06 10.45
CA LEU A 497 -23.07 -13.54 9.13
C LEU A 497 -22.42 -14.36 8.01
N HIS A 498 -23.22 -14.70 7.01
CA HIS A 498 -22.75 -15.32 5.79
C HIS A 498 -22.10 -14.29 4.86
N THR A 499 -21.20 -14.73 3.99
CA THR A 499 -20.50 -13.86 3.03
C THR A 499 -21.45 -12.99 2.20
N ASN A 500 -22.58 -13.55 1.73
CA ASN A 500 -23.57 -12.79 0.96
C ASN A 500 -24.29 -11.70 1.78
N GLN A 501 -24.35 -11.82 3.11
CA GLN A 501 -24.89 -10.78 4.00
C GLN A 501 -23.86 -9.69 4.30
N VAL A 502 -22.59 -10.05 4.42
CA VAL A 502 -21.50 -9.09 4.68
C VAL A 502 -21.28 -8.18 3.46
N ILE A 503 -21.27 -8.73 2.25
CA ILE A 503 -20.98 -7.93 1.03
C ILE A 503 -22.11 -6.98 0.64
N VAL A 504 -23.28 -7.04 1.27
CA VAL A 504 -24.38 -6.08 1.05
C VAL A 504 -24.42 -4.97 2.10
N LEU A 505 -23.55 -5.01 3.11
CA LEU A 505 -23.42 -3.92 4.07
C LEU A 505 -23.00 -2.63 3.34
N SER A 506 -23.66 -1.52 3.67
CA SER A 506 -23.26 -0.20 3.17
C SER A 506 -21.91 0.21 3.75
N THR A 507 -21.25 1.19 3.12
CA THR A 507 -20.01 1.77 3.64
C THR A 507 -20.20 2.40 5.02
N ASP A 508 -21.37 3.01 5.28
CA ASP A 508 -21.69 3.59 6.58
C ASP A 508 -21.87 2.52 7.66
N GLN A 509 -22.51 1.39 7.31
CA GLN A 509 -22.66 0.25 8.22
C GLN A 509 -21.30 -0.38 8.54
N LEU A 510 -20.45 -0.59 7.53
CA LEU A 510 -19.09 -1.10 7.71
C LEU A 510 -18.25 -0.15 8.58
N THR A 511 -18.36 1.16 8.35
CA THR A 511 -17.64 2.20 9.12
C THR A 511 -18.08 2.21 10.58
N ALA A 512 -19.36 1.94 10.84
CA ALA A 512 -19.91 1.89 12.19
C ALA A 512 -19.51 0.64 12.98
N MET A 513 -19.09 -0.45 12.32
CA MET A 513 -18.70 -1.70 13.00
C MET A 513 -17.54 -1.48 13.98
N GLU A 514 -17.58 -2.16 15.13
CA GLU A 514 -16.45 -2.12 16.06
C GLU A 514 -15.26 -2.91 15.51
N THR A 515 -14.04 -2.57 15.94
CA THR A 515 -12.82 -3.24 15.47
C THR A 515 -12.80 -4.74 15.79
N GLN A 516 -13.36 -5.13 16.96
CA GLN A 516 -13.51 -6.52 17.36
C GLN A 516 -14.47 -7.29 16.42
N ASP A 517 -15.50 -6.62 15.92
CA ASP A 517 -16.49 -7.22 15.03
C ASP A 517 -15.93 -7.40 13.62
N VAL A 518 -15.17 -6.43 13.12
CA VAL A 518 -14.44 -6.56 11.84
C VAL A 518 -13.44 -7.72 11.91
N ALA A 519 -12.73 -7.89 13.03
CA ALA A 519 -11.82 -9.02 13.24
C ALA A 519 -12.55 -10.37 13.35
N ALA A 520 -13.84 -10.38 13.71
CA ALA A 520 -14.66 -11.58 13.82
C ALA A 520 -15.29 -12.03 12.49
N LEU A 521 -15.27 -11.18 11.45
CA LEU A 521 -15.70 -11.58 10.11
C LEU A 521 -14.84 -12.74 9.59
N ASN A 522 -15.47 -13.73 8.97
CA ASN A 522 -14.70 -14.82 8.37
C ASN A 522 -13.85 -14.33 7.18
N THR A 523 -12.75 -15.02 6.89
CA THR A 523 -11.80 -14.62 5.84
C THR A 523 -12.42 -14.58 4.44
N ALA A 524 -13.38 -15.46 4.14
CA ALA A 524 -14.08 -15.48 2.85
C ALA A 524 -14.97 -14.23 2.66
N ALA A 525 -15.58 -13.73 3.74
CA ALA A 525 -16.37 -12.51 3.71
C ALA A 525 -15.48 -11.28 3.49
N VAL A 526 -14.35 -11.18 4.20
CA VAL A 526 -13.38 -10.08 3.99
C VAL A 526 -12.82 -10.09 2.57
N GLY A 527 -12.42 -11.26 2.06
CA GLY A 527 -11.92 -11.41 0.68
C GLY A 527 -12.98 -11.15 -0.41
N ALA A 528 -14.27 -11.11 -0.05
CA ALA A 528 -15.38 -10.82 -0.97
C ALA A 528 -15.88 -9.37 -0.91
N LEU A 529 -15.38 -8.53 0.01
CA LEU A 529 -15.74 -7.11 0.08
C LEU A 529 -15.43 -6.39 -1.24
N THR A 530 -16.27 -5.44 -1.62
CA THR A 530 -16.02 -4.62 -2.82
C THR A 530 -14.89 -3.61 -2.56
N THR A 531 -14.31 -3.07 -3.62
CA THR A 531 -13.30 -2.00 -3.51
C THR A 531 -13.87 -0.75 -2.83
N ASP A 532 -15.15 -0.45 -3.02
CA ASP A 532 -15.82 0.67 -2.34
C ASP A 532 -16.00 0.39 -0.84
N GLN A 533 -16.35 -0.84 -0.46
CA GLN A 533 -16.43 -1.25 0.94
C GLN A 533 -15.06 -1.20 1.64
N ILE A 534 -13.98 -1.57 0.95
CA ILE A 534 -12.62 -1.48 1.48
C ILE A 534 -12.19 -0.01 1.62
N SER A 535 -12.31 0.77 0.56
CA SER A 535 -11.77 2.14 0.49
C SER A 535 -12.55 3.16 1.31
N GLN A 536 -13.88 3.04 1.34
CA GLN A 536 -14.78 4.00 2.01
C GLN A 536 -15.44 3.43 3.26
N GLY A 537 -15.57 2.10 3.35
CA GLY A 537 -16.27 1.44 4.46
C GLY A 537 -15.37 1.08 5.64
N LEU A 538 -14.07 0.88 5.44
CA LEU A 538 -13.15 0.57 6.53
C LEU A 538 -12.40 1.80 7.01
N THR A 539 -12.35 2.01 8.32
CA THR A 539 -11.47 2.99 8.96
C THR A 539 -10.05 2.43 9.12
N THR A 540 -9.07 3.31 9.35
CA THR A 540 -7.69 2.90 9.64
C THR A 540 -7.59 1.99 10.88
N ASN A 541 -8.39 2.24 11.91
CA ASN A 541 -8.47 1.39 13.10
C ASN A 541 -9.02 -0.01 12.79
N GLN A 542 -10.00 -0.10 11.89
CA GLN A 542 -10.55 -1.40 11.47
C GLN A 542 -9.57 -2.17 10.58
N VAL A 543 -8.86 -1.50 9.67
CA VAL A 543 -7.79 -2.11 8.87
C VAL A 543 -6.67 -2.64 9.79
N ALA A 544 -6.25 -1.84 10.77
CA ALA A 544 -5.27 -2.26 11.77
C ALA A 544 -5.76 -3.43 12.66
N ALA A 545 -7.07 -3.64 12.77
CA ALA A 545 -7.67 -4.72 13.55
C ALA A 545 -7.86 -6.03 12.78
N LEU A 546 -7.72 -6.02 11.44
CA LEU A 546 -7.81 -7.24 10.64
C LEU A 546 -6.81 -8.29 11.12
N THR A 547 -7.21 -9.55 11.11
CA THR A 547 -6.28 -10.65 11.36
C THR A 547 -5.34 -10.83 10.18
N THR A 548 -4.17 -11.44 10.40
CA THR A 548 -3.23 -11.76 9.31
C THR A 548 -3.85 -12.65 8.23
N ALA A 549 -4.75 -13.55 8.61
CA ALA A 549 -5.49 -14.40 7.68
C ALA A 549 -6.52 -13.61 6.84
N GLN A 550 -7.15 -12.59 7.41
CA GLN A 550 -8.06 -11.70 6.67
C GLN A 550 -7.28 -10.80 5.69
N VAL A 551 -6.14 -10.24 6.10
CA VAL A 551 -5.26 -9.44 5.22
C VAL A 551 -4.73 -10.29 4.06
N ALA A 552 -4.29 -11.52 4.31
CA ALA A 552 -3.85 -12.45 3.27
C ALA A 552 -4.99 -12.88 2.31
N ALA A 553 -6.25 -12.77 2.74
CA ALA A 553 -7.41 -13.10 1.91
C ALA A 553 -7.83 -11.97 0.95
N LEU A 554 -7.30 -10.75 1.12
CA LEU A 554 -7.56 -9.65 0.21
C LEU A 554 -6.94 -9.94 -1.17
N ASN A 555 -7.65 -9.67 -2.24
CA ASN A 555 -7.08 -9.71 -3.59
C ASN A 555 -6.33 -8.40 -3.92
N THR A 556 -5.63 -8.37 -5.04
CA THR A 556 -4.84 -7.20 -5.46
C THR A 556 -5.68 -5.97 -5.71
N ASP A 557 -6.90 -6.10 -6.24
CA ASP A 557 -7.79 -4.96 -6.49
C ASP A 557 -8.25 -4.31 -5.18
N GLN A 558 -8.48 -5.12 -4.14
CA GLN A 558 -8.81 -4.65 -2.80
C GLN A 558 -7.60 -3.96 -2.13
N ILE A 559 -6.39 -4.49 -2.30
CA ILE A 559 -5.17 -3.83 -1.79
C ILE A 559 -4.96 -2.47 -2.47
N VAL A 560 -5.14 -2.40 -3.78
CA VAL A 560 -5.04 -1.14 -4.56
C VAL A 560 -6.15 -0.15 -4.18
N ALA A 561 -7.30 -0.64 -3.72
CA ALA A 561 -8.40 0.22 -3.27
C ALA A 561 -8.16 0.86 -1.89
N LEU A 562 -7.27 0.31 -1.06
CA LEU A 562 -6.94 0.92 0.23
C LEU A 562 -6.34 2.31 0.01
N SER A 563 -6.77 3.28 0.82
CA SER A 563 -6.14 4.60 0.87
C SER A 563 -4.74 4.50 1.47
N SER A 564 -3.86 5.46 1.17
CA SER A 564 -2.50 5.46 1.73
C SER A 564 -2.50 5.52 3.26
N ASP A 565 -3.50 6.16 3.89
CA ASP A 565 -3.68 6.15 5.36
C ASP A 565 -4.05 4.76 5.87
N GLN A 566 -4.88 4.00 5.14
CA GLN A 566 -5.23 2.63 5.47
C GLN A 566 -4.03 1.68 5.28
N ILE A 567 -3.24 1.85 4.22
CA ILE A 567 -1.98 1.10 4.03
C ILE A 567 -1.00 1.39 5.17
N ALA A 568 -0.83 2.66 5.54
CA ALA A 568 0.03 3.05 6.66
C ALA A 568 -0.44 2.44 8.00
N ALA A 569 -1.73 2.19 8.16
CA ALA A 569 -2.32 1.56 9.35
C ALA A 569 -2.10 0.03 9.43
N ILE A 570 -1.62 -0.64 8.37
CA ILE A 570 -1.31 -2.07 8.37
C ILE A 570 -0.17 -2.35 9.37
N GLN A 571 -0.43 -3.16 10.39
CA GLN A 571 0.57 -3.55 11.38
C GLN A 571 1.68 -4.41 10.76
N THR A 572 2.85 -4.46 11.40
CA THR A 572 4.01 -5.24 10.91
C THR A 572 3.72 -6.73 10.76
N THR A 573 2.90 -7.31 11.64
CA THR A 573 2.46 -8.72 11.54
C THR A 573 1.52 -8.96 10.36
N GLN A 574 0.67 -7.99 10.02
CA GLN A 574 -0.20 -8.02 8.85
C GLN A 574 0.62 -7.82 7.56
N MET A 575 1.60 -6.91 7.58
CA MET A 575 2.52 -6.66 6.46
C MET A 575 3.31 -7.93 6.10
N ALA A 576 3.80 -8.67 7.11
CA ALA A 576 4.47 -9.95 6.90
C ALA A 576 3.56 -11.05 6.33
N ALA A 577 2.23 -10.90 6.46
CA ALA A 577 1.25 -11.85 5.94
C ALA A 577 0.80 -11.54 4.50
N LEU A 578 1.15 -10.36 3.95
CA LEU A 578 0.87 -10.04 2.56
C LEU A 578 1.69 -10.94 1.62
N THR A 579 1.02 -11.38 0.57
CA THR A 579 1.62 -12.14 -0.53
C THR A 579 2.47 -11.22 -1.41
N THR A 580 3.39 -11.81 -2.17
CA THR A 580 4.24 -11.07 -3.11
C THR A 580 3.42 -10.34 -4.19
N ALA A 581 2.29 -10.91 -4.61
CA ALA A 581 1.37 -10.28 -5.56
C ALA A 581 0.69 -9.03 -4.98
N GLN A 582 0.29 -9.07 -3.70
CA GLN A 582 -0.30 -7.92 -3.01
C GLN A 582 0.74 -6.80 -2.81
N ILE A 583 1.97 -7.15 -2.42
CA ILE A 583 3.07 -6.17 -2.27
C ILE A 583 3.44 -5.53 -3.60
N GLY A 584 3.56 -6.32 -4.67
CA GLY A 584 3.83 -5.81 -6.01
C GLY A 584 2.71 -4.95 -6.60
N ALA A 585 1.49 -5.02 -6.03
CA ALA A 585 0.36 -4.18 -6.43
C ALA A 585 0.31 -2.80 -5.75
N LEU A 586 1.11 -2.57 -4.69
CA LEU A 586 1.16 -1.28 -4.01
C LEU A 586 1.64 -0.17 -4.96
N SER A 587 1.09 1.04 -4.84
CA SER A 587 1.63 2.17 -5.59
C SER A 587 2.98 2.63 -5.02
N THR A 588 3.73 3.43 -5.78
CA THR A 588 4.96 4.05 -5.27
C THR A 588 4.69 4.96 -4.08
N GLN A 589 3.54 5.64 -4.06
CA GLN A 589 3.11 6.46 -2.92
C GLN A 589 2.82 5.62 -1.67
N ASP A 590 2.22 4.45 -1.85
CA ASP A 590 1.93 3.55 -0.71
C ASP A 590 3.22 2.98 -0.13
N VAL A 591 4.18 2.59 -0.98
CA VAL A 591 5.52 2.14 -0.54
C VAL A 591 6.24 3.26 0.20
N ALA A 592 6.17 4.51 -0.28
CA ALA A 592 6.75 5.68 0.39
C ALA A 592 6.08 6.00 1.73
N GLY A 593 4.80 5.65 1.89
CA GLY A 593 4.04 5.80 3.13
C GLY A 593 4.34 4.75 4.19
N LEU A 594 5.07 3.67 3.87
CA LEU A 594 5.38 2.63 4.84
C LEU A 594 6.34 3.14 5.93
N SER A 595 6.09 2.75 7.18
CA SER A 595 7.09 2.93 8.24
C SER A 595 8.29 2.00 8.02
N THR A 596 9.43 2.39 8.59
CA THR A 596 10.64 1.55 8.62
C THR A 596 10.38 0.17 9.25
N GLY A 597 9.50 0.09 10.25
CA GLY A 597 9.08 -1.18 10.85
C GLY A 597 8.27 -2.07 9.90
N GLN A 598 7.41 -1.49 9.05
CA GLN A 598 6.67 -2.24 8.02
C GLN A 598 7.61 -2.73 6.90
N VAL A 599 8.55 -1.90 6.45
CA VAL A 599 9.57 -2.29 5.45
C VAL A 599 10.44 -3.43 5.97
N ALA A 600 10.91 -3.32 7.21
CA ALA A 600 11.62 -4.40 7.88
C ALA A 600 10.76 -5.67 8.02
N ALA A 601 9.44 -5.57 8.14
CA ALA A 601 8.57 -6.75 8.26
C ALA A 601 8.37 -7.53 6.95
N LEU A 602 8.75 -6.96 5.79
CA LEU A 602 8.65 -7.66 4.51
C LEU A 602 9.52 -8.93 4.49
N SER A 603 9.08 -9.96 3.79
CA SER A 603 9.94 -11.10 3.48
C SER A 603 10.92 -10.73 2.36
N SER A 604 12.06 -11.42 2.26
CA SER A 604 13.00 -11.25 1.13
C SER A 604 12.32 -11.48 -0.22
N ASN A 605 11.36 -12.41 -0.31
CA ASN A 605 10.57 -12.63 -1.52
C ASN A 605 9.63 -11.47 -1.85
N ALA A 606 9.09 -10.79 -0.84
CA ALA A 606 8.25 -9.61 -1.03
C ALA A 606 9.09 -8.42 -1.52
N VAL A 607 10.29 -8.22 -0.97
CA VAL A 607 11.23 -7.18 -1.44
C VAL A 607 11.68 -7.46 -2.88
N ALA A 608 12.00 -8.72 -3.22
CA ALA A 608 12.31 -9.12 -4.59
C ALA A 608 11.13 -8.98 -5.57
N ALA A 609 9.89 -8.88 -5.06
CA ALA A 609 8.68 -8.67 -5.86
C ALA A 609 8.35 -7.18 -6.09
N LEU A 610 9.03 -6.25 -5.41
CA LEU A 610 8.86 -4.82 -5.66
C LEU A 610 9.29 -4.48 -7.09
N SER A 611 8.51 -3.63 -7.77
CA SER A 611 8.88 -3.11 -9.07
C SER A 611 10.08 -2.16 -8.97
N THR A 612 10.74 -1.92 -10.09
CA THR A 612 11.84 -0.94 -10.17
C THR A 612 11.37 0.46 -9.76
N ASP A 613 10.14 0.84 -10.08
CA ASP A 613 9.59 2.14 -9.71
C ASP A 613 9.30 2.24 -8.21
N GLN A 614 8.81 1.15 -7.59
CA GLN A 614 8.61 1.06 -6.14
C GLN A 614 9.94 1.16 -5.38
N ILE A 615 11.03 0.61 -5.91
CA ILE A 615 12.37 0.77 -5.32
C ILE A 615 12.90 2.19 -5.55
N ALA A 616 12.94 2.67 -6.80
CA ALA A 616 13.62 3.91 -7.18
C ALA A 616 12.93 5.17 -6.63
N SER A 617 11.60 5.18 -6.60
CA SER A 617 10.79 6.36 -6.23
C SER A 617 9.85 6.10 -5.04
N GLY A 618 9.64 4.84 -4.66
CA GLY A 618 8.81 4.48 -3.52
C GLY A 618 9.60 4.34 -2.21
N LEU A 619 10.86 3.92 -2.22
CA LEU A 619 11.64 3.81 -0.98
C LEU A 619 12.40 5.09 -0.65
N ALA A 620 12.17 5.65 0.53
CA ALA A 620 12.98 6.71 1.11
C ALA A 620 14.28 6.15 1.74
N THR A 621 15.25 7.01 2.01
CA THR A 621 16.57 6.60 2.52
C THR A 621 16.52 5.93 3.89
N ASP A 622 15.61 6.35 4.77
CA ASP A 622 15.36 5.72 6.07
C ASP A 622 14.73 4.33 5.93
N GLN A 623 13.90 4.12 4.91
CA GLN A 623 13.33 2.81 4.57
C GLN A 623 14.39 1.88 3.95
N ILE A 624 15.35 2.41 3.18
CA ILE A 624 16.51 1.64 2.70
C ILE A 624 17.37 1.15 3.88
N VAL A 625 17.68 2.03 4.83
CA VAL A 625 18.39 1.67 6.07
C VAL A 625 17.61 0.63 6.90
N ALA A 626 16.28 0.63 6.81
CA ALA A 626 15.44 -0.31 7.56
C ALA A 626 15.36 -1.72 6.94
N LEU A 627 15.81 -1.89 5.69
CA LEU A 627 15.91 -3.22 5.09
C LEU A 627 16.97 -4.03 5.83
N ARG A 628 16.63 -5.25 6.21
CA ARG A 628 17.60 -6.21 6.72
C ARG A 628 18.52 -6.67 5.59
N THR A 629 19.73 -7.09 5.96
CA THR A 629 20.73 -7.61 5.01
C THR A 629 20.21 -8.80 4.17
N ASP A 630 19.34 -9.66 4.70
CA ASP A 630 18.71 -10.76 3.95
C ASP A 630 17.68 -10.27 2.90
N GLN A 631 17.10 -9.09 3.09
CA GLN A 631 16.22 -8.46 2.12
C GLN A 631 17.01 -7.76 1.02
N ILE A 632 18.13 -7.08 1.36
CA ILE A 632 19.05 -6.48 0.39
C ILE A 632 19.68 -7.54 -0.51
N ALA A 633 20.14 -8.66 0.07
CA ALA A 633 20.72 -9.77 -0.68
C ALA A 633 19.73 -10.40 -1.69
N ALA A 634 18.42 -10.22 -1.48
CA ALA A 634 17.37 -10.74 -2.36
C ALA A 634 17.02 -9.78 -3.50
N LEU A 635 17.56 -8.56 -3.53
CA LEU A 635 17.36 -7.63 -4.64
C LEU A 635 17.95 -8.21 -5.93
N HIS A 636 17.17 -8.13 -7.00
CA HIS A 636 17.63 -8.46 -8.33
C HIS A 636 18.47 -7.32 -8.92
N THR A 637 19.34 -7.64 -9.88
CA THR A 637 20.22 -6.66 -10.54
C THR A 637 19.45 -5.46 -11.10
N ASN A 638 18.29 -5.69 -11.73
CA ASN A 638 17.45 -4.62 -12.25
C ASN A 638 16.84 -3.71 -11.16
N GLN A 639 16.66 -4.19 -9.93
CA GLN A 639 16.21 -3.39 -8.79
C GLN A 639 17.36 -2.58 -8.16
N VAL A 640 18.58 -3.13 -8.13
CA VAL A 640 19.75 -2.42 -7.59
C VAL A 640 20.16 -1.25 -8.49
N ILE A 641 20.17 -1.43 -9.81
CA ILE A 641 20.59 -0.37 -10.75
C ILE A 641 19.63 0.81 -10.84
N VAL A 642 18.43 0.72 -10.27
CA VAL A 642 17.48 1.84 -10.22
C VAL A 642 17.53 2.59 -8.88
N LEU A 643 18.36 2.16 -7.93
CA LEU A 643 18.58 2.90 -6.69
C LEU A 643 19.18 4.28 -7.02
N SER A 644 18.67 5.32 -6.39
CA SER A 644 19.25 6.65 -6.46
C SER A 644 20.61 6.70 -5.74
N THR A 645 21.42 7.72 -6.04
CA THR A 645 22.69 7.95 -5.34
C THR A 645 22.47 8.18 -3.84
N ASP A 646 21.37 8.84 -3.45
CA ASP A 646 21.03 9.05 -2.04
C ASP A 646 20.65 7.73 -1.35
N GLN A 647 19.92 6.86 -2.04
CA GLN A 647 19.56 5.52 -1.52
C GLN A 647 20.80 4.64 -1.35
N LEU A 648 21.71 4.61 -2.35
CA LEU A 648 22.98 3.90 -2.22
C LEU A 648 23.84 4.47 -1.08
N THR A 649 23.90 5.81 -0.94
CA THR A 649 24.66 6.47 0.13
C THR A 649 24.13 6.10 1.51
N ALA A 650 22.81 5.90 1.62
CA ALA A 650 22.16 5.53 2.87
C ALA A 650 22.37 4.06 3.27
N MET A 651 22.71 3.16 2.33
CA MET A 651 22.90 1.74 2.64
C MET A 651 24.00 1.50 3.69
N GLU A 652 23.80 0.53 4.58
CA GLU A 652 24.85 0.16 5.52
C GLU A 652 25.97 -0.61 4.81
N THR A 653 27.19 -0.57 5.36
CA THR A 653 28.36 -1.25 4.75
C THR A 653 28.16 -2.77 4.64
N GLN A 654 27.47 -3.36 5.62
CA GLN A 654 27.09 -4.78 5.59
C GLN A 654 26.12 -5.10 4.44
N ASP A 655 25.22 -4.19 4.13
CA ASP A 655 24.23 -4.36 3.06
C ASP A 655 24.87 -4.23 1.67
N VAL A 656 25.81 -3.29 1.51
CA VAL A 656 26.61 -3.17 0.28
C VAL A 656 27.43 -4.44 0.04
N ALA A 657 28.04 -5.02 1.08
CA ALA A 657 28.76 -6.29 0.98
C ALA A 657 27.84 -7.49 0.66
N ALA A 658 26.53 -7.38 0.94
CA ALA A 658 25.53 -8.42 0.68
C ALA A 658 24.92 -8.33 -0.74
N LEU A 659 25.15 -7.24 -1.48
CA LEU A 659 24.73 -7.14 -2.88
C LEU A 659 25.40 -8.24 -3.71
N ASN A 660 24.64 -8.84 -4.63
CA ASN A 660 25.24 -9.83 -5.52
C ASN A 660 26.27 -9.16 -6.46
N THR A 661 27.29 -9.91 -6.86
CA THR A 661 28.41 -9.40 -7.68
C THR A 661 27.96 -8.88 -9.05
N ALA A 662 26.93 -9.48 -9.66
CA ALA A 662 26.37 -9.03 -10.92
C ALA A 662 25.68 -7.66 -10.81
N ALA A 663 25.06 -7.35 -9.66
CA ALA A 663 24.43 -6.07 -9.39
C ALA A 663 25.47 -4.97 -9.20
N VAL A 664 26.56 -5.25 -8.47
CA VAL A 664 27.68 -4.31 -8.33
C VAL A 664 28.34 -4.02 -9.70
N GLY A 665 28.58 -5.05 -10.51
CA GLY A 665 29.12 -4.89 -11.86
C GLY A 665 28.19 -4.17 -12.85
N ALA A 666 26.91 -4.00 -12.50
CA ALA A 666 25.91 -3.30 -13.32
C ALA A 666 25.63 -1.86 -12.87
N LEU A 667 26.19 -1.41 -11.73
CA LEU A 667 26.03 -0.03 -11.25
C LEU A 667 26.51 0.99 -12.30
N THR A 668 25.85 2.14 -12.37
CA THR A 668 26.33 3.23 -13.23
C THR A 668 27.56 3.91 -12.63
N THR A 669 28.31 4.66 -13.46
CA THR A 669 29.44 5.48 -12.97
C THR A 669 29.00 6.52 -11.95
N ASP A 670 27.79 7.08 -12.10
CA ASP A 670 27.22 8.05 -11.14
C ASP A 670 26.85 7.37 -9.82
N GLN A 671 26.27 6.17 -9.87
CA GLN A 671 25.96 5.37 -8.68
C GLN A 671 27.22 4.99 -7.89
N ILE A 672 28.33 4.70 -8.57
CA ILE A 672 29.61 4.47 -7.89
C ILE A 672 30.18 5.79 -7.35
N SER A 673 30.41 6.78 -8.21
CA SER A 673 31.13 8.02 -7.84
C SER A 673 30.40 8.89 -6.82
N GLN A 674 29.07 8.94 -6.87
CA GLN A 674 28.25 9.78 -5.99
C GLN A 674 27.39 8.98 -5.02
N GLY A 675 27.09 7.72 -5.33
CA GLY A 675 26.23 6.88 -4.49
C GLY A 675 26.97 6.01 -3.48
N LEU A 676 28.25 5.70 -3.68
CA LEU A 676 29.04 4.94 -2.71
C LEU A 676 29.97 5.84 -1.91
N THR A 677 29.88 5.75 -0.58
CA THR A 677 30.86 6.35 0.33
C THR A 677 32.16 5.54 0.34
N THR A 678 33.25 6.16 0.79
CA THR A 678 34.55 5.48 0.95
C THR A 678 34.45 4.26 1.88
N ASN A 679 33.68 4.35 2.97
CA ASN A 679 33.42 3.23 3.87
C ASN A 679 32.69 2.07 3.17
N GLN A 680 31.77 2.36 2.26
CA GLN A 680 31.05 1.34 1.49
C GLN A 680 31.96 0.70 0.42
N VAL A 681 32.83 1.47 -0.23
CA VAL A 681 33.85 0.93 -1.17
C VAL A 681 34.82 -0.01 -0.44
N ALA A 682 35.30 0.39 0.74
CA ALA A 682 36.15 -0.45 1.59
C ALA A 682 35.45 -1.73 2.08
N ALA A 683 34.10 -1.72 2.13
CA ALA A 683 33.28 -2.85 2.54
C ALA A 683 32.99 -3.85 1.40
N LEU A 684 33.21 -3.47 0.14
CA LEU A 684 33.04 -4.39 -0.98
C LEU A 684 33.90 -5.65 -0.78
N THR A 685 33.41 -6.79 -1.22
CA THR A 685 34.21 -8.00 -1.29
C THR A 685 35.19 -7.92 -2.46
N THR A 686 36.26 -8.70 -2.44
CA THR A 686 37.20 -8.80 -3.56
C THR A 686 36.50 -9.23 -4.85
N GLU A 687 35.53 -10.15 -4.76
CA GLU A 687 34.71 -10.58 -5.90
C GLU A 687 33.83 -9.44 -6.47
N GLN A 688 33.26 -8.58 -5.61
CA GLN A 688 32.49 -7.42 -6.05
C GLN A 688 33.36 -6.35 -6.70
N VAL A 689 34.58 -6.09 -6.19
CA VAL A 689 35.52 -5.15 -6.81
C VAL A 689 35.98 -5.66 -8.19
N VAL A 690 36.25 -6.96 -8.30
CA VAL A 690 36.64 -7.59 -9.57
C VAL A 690 35.48 -7.62 -10.59
N ALA A 691 34.23 -7.59 -10.12
CA ALA A 691 33.06 -7.49 -10.99
C ALA A 691 32.89 -6.10 -11.65
N LEU A 692 33.60 -5.06 -11.16
CA LEU A 692 33.55 -3.73 -11.76
C LEU A 692 34.15 -3.75 -13.18
N ASN A 693 33.41 -3.25 -14.15
CA ASN A 693 33.89 -3.09 -15.51
C ASN A 693 34.88 -1.91 -15.63
N THR A 694 35.58 -1.84 -16.76
CA THR A 694 36.63 -0.85 -16.98
C THR A 694 36.15 0.60 -16.96
N ASN A 695 34.90 0.88 -17.35
CA ASN A 695 34.34 2.23 -17.28
C ASN A 695 33.98 2.63 -15.85
N GLN A 696 33.48 1.68 -15.05
CA GLN A 696 33.22 1.87 -13.62
C GLN A 696 34.52 2.17 -12.86
N ILE A 697 35.64 1.51 -13.20
CA ILE A 697 36.94 1.82 -12.61
C ILE A 697 37.43 3.21 -13.07
N SER A 698 37.52 3.47 -14.37
CA SER A 698 38.20 4.66 -14.90
C SER A 698 37.43 5.98 -14.71
N ALA A 699 36.10 5.91 -14.74
CA ALA A 699 35.21 7.07 -14.66
C ALA A 699 34.21 7.02 -13.49
N GLY A 700 34.04 5.86 -12.87
CA GLY A 700 33.12 5.68 -11.73
C GLY A 700 33.78 5.81 -10.36
N LEU A 701 35.06 5.43 -10.20
CA LEU A 701 35.77 5.58 -8.92
C LEU A 701 36.41 6.97 -8.80
N THR A 702 36.11 7.68 -7.73
CA THR A 702 36.82 8.92 -7.36
C THR A 702 38.19 8.59 -6.76
N THR A 703 39.08 9.58 -6.68
CA THR A 703 40.40 9.40 -6.02
C THR A 703 40.25 9.01 -4.55
N ASP A 704 39.27 9.56 -3.84
CA ASP A 704 39.00 9.19 -2.45
C ASP A 704 38.50 7.74 -2.33
N GLN A 705 37.74 7.26 -3.31
CA GLN A 705 37.30 5.86 -3.36
C GLN A 705 38.43 4.90 -3.75
N ILE A 706 39.38 5.33 -4.58
CA ILE A 706 40.61 4.56 -4.86
C ILE A 706 41.42 4.40 -3.58
N VAL A 707 41.63 5.48 -2.81
CA VAL A 707 42.30 5.42 -1.49
C VAL A 707 41.55 4.53 -0.50
N ALA A 708 40.22 4.43 -0.63
CA ALA A 708 39.41 3.60 0.26
C ALA A 708 39.47 2.10 -0.06
N LEU A 709 40.01 1.69 -1.21
CA LEU A 709 40.21 0.29 -1.50
C LEU A 709 41.22 -0.30 -0.51
N ARG A 710 40.88 -1.46 0.03
CA ARG A 710 41.81 -2.23 0.83
C ARG A 710 42.82 -2.90 -0.09
N THR A 711 44.04 -3.10 0.41
CA THR A 711 45.12 -3.73 -0.35
C THR A 711 44.78 -5.15 -0.86
N ASP A 712 43.92 -5.91 -0.16
CA ASP A 712 43.42 -7.20 -0.65
C ASP A 712 42.47 -7.07 -1.85
N GLN A 713 41.69 -5.99 -1.93
CA GLN A 713 40.84 -5.66 -3.08
C GLN A 713 41.69 -5.22 -4.28
N VAL A 714 42.72 -4.39 -4.07
CA VAL A 714 43.63 -3.96 -5.15
C VAL A 714 44.41 -5.15 -5.70
N ALA A 715 44.94 -6.02 -4.83
CA ALA A 715 45.65 -7.24 -5.25
C ALA A 715 44.78 -8.18 -6.11
N ALA A 716 43.45 -8.14 -5.94
CA ALA A 716 42.51 -8.96 -6.69
C ALA A 716 42.19 -8.40 -8.08
N LEU A 717 42.51 -7.12 -8.37
CA LEU A 717 42.19 -6.49 -9.65
C LEU A 717 42.82 -7.24 -10.83
N HIS A 718 42.05 -7.38 -11.90
CA HIS A 718 42.57 -7.88 -13.16
C HIS A 718 43.43 -6.81 -13.86
N THR A 719 44.41 -7.26 -14.66
CA THR A 719 45.24 -6.37 -15.49
C THR A 719 44.41 -5.40 -16.32
N SER A 720 43.28 -5.85 -16.88
CA SER A 720 42.37 -4.98 -17.64
C SER A 720 41.72 -3.86 -16.82
N GLN A 721 41.56 -4.04 -15.50
CA GLN A 721 41.01 -3.02 -14.60
C GLN A 721 42.10 -2.03 -14.15
N VAL A 722 43.35 -2.49 -13.97
CA VAL A 722 44.47 -1.63 -13.56
C VAL A 722 44.88 -0.67 -14.69
N ILE A 723 44.97 -1.16 -15.93
CA ILE A 723 45.44 -0.34 -17.07
C ILE A 723 44.47 0.77 -17.50
N VAL A 724 43.25 0.79 -16.95
CA VAL A 724 42.26 1.84 -17.24
C VAL A 724 42.19 2.91 -16.14
N LEU A 725 42.95 2.75 -15.04
CA LEU A 725 43.10 3.81 -14.04
C LEU A 725 43.64 5.08 -14.72
N ASN A 726 42.94 6.19 -14.54
CA ASN A 726 43.43 7.47 -15.03
C ASN A 726 44.61 7.97 -14.18
N THR A 727 45.31 9.00 -14.65
CA THR A 727 46.53 9.49 -13.97
C THR A 727 46.27 10.02 -12.56
N ASP A 728 45.10 10.62 -12.31
CA ASP A 728 44.76 11.12 -10.97
C ASP A 728 44.48 9.95 -10.01
N GLN A 729 43.83 8.89 -10.50
CA GLN A 729 43.62 7.65 -9.75
C GLN A 729 44.94 6.94 -9.46
N MET A 730 45.86 6.89 -10.44
CA MET A 730 47.21 6.35 -10.23
C MET A 730 47.96 7.10 -9.14
N VAL A 731 47.92 8.44 -9.14
CA VAL A 731 48.51 9.27 -8.09
C VAL A 731 47.87 9.03 -6.72
N ALA A 732 46.56 8.75 -6.69
CA ALA A 732 45.81 8.51 -5.46
C ALA A 732 46.07 7.14 -4.81
N MET A 733 46.57 6.14 -5.55
CA MET A 733 46.83 4.81 -4.99
C MET A 733 47.81 4.85 -3.81
N GLU A 734 47.52 4.13 -2.74
CA GLU A 734 48.45 4.03 -1.62
C GLU A 734 49.68 3.19 -2.00
N THR A 735 50.81 3.40 -1.33
CA THR A 735 52.05 2.66 -1.62
C THR A 735 51.91 1.16 -1.38
N GLY A 736 51.14 0.76 -0.36
CA GLY A 736 50.81 -0.65 -0.11
C GLY A 736 50.03 -1.30 -1.26
N ASP A 737 49.17 -0.53 -1.92
CA ASP A 737 48.35 -0.98 -3.05
C ASP A 737 49.18 -1.15 -4.31
N VAL A 738 50.09 -0.20 -4.59
CA VAL A 738 51.06 -0.32 -5.69
C VAL A 738 51.95 -1.54 -5.51
N ALA A 739 52.45 -1.77 -4.29
CA ALA A 739 53.24 -2.95 -3.96
C ALA A 739 52.46 -4.27 -4.09
N ALA A 740 51.12 -4.23 -4.03
CA ALA A 740 50.25 -5.39 -4.10
C ALA A 740 49.79 -5.74 -5.53
N LEU A 741 50.01 -4.86 -6.51
CA LEU A 741 49.71 -5.14 -7.91
C LEU A 741 50.49 -6.38 -8.39
N ASN A 742 49.84 -7.26 -9.14
CA ASN A 742 50.57 -8.38 -9.74
C ASN A 742 51.50 -7.91 -10.88
N THR A 743 52.49 -8.73 -11.21
CA THR A 743 53.48 -8.41 -12.26
C THR A 743 52.87 -8.22 -13.63
N ASP A 744 51.78 -8.92 -13.96
CA ASP A 744 51.11 -8.78 -15.25
C ASP A 744 50.45 -7.40 -15.37
N ALA A 745 49.87 -6.89 -14.29
CA ALA A 745 49.31 -5.55 -14.21
C ALA A 745 50.38 -4.47 -14.30
N VAL A 746 51.49 -4.60 -13.54
CA VAL A 746 52.60 -3.64 -13.58
C VAL A 746 53.27 -3.62 -14.96
N GLY A 747 53.53 -4.78 -15.56
CA GLY A 747 54.11 -4.87 -16.90
C GLY A 747 53.20 -4.31 -18.00
N ALA A 748 51.89 -4.24 -17.76
CA ALA A 748 50.91 -3.69 -18.70
C ALA A 748 50.63 -2.18 -18.51
N LEU A 749 51.18 -1.53 -17.48
CA LEU A 749 50.96 -0.09 -17.24
C LEU A 749 51.30 0.74 -18.48
N THR A 750 50.47 1.74 -18.77
CA THR A 750 50.72 2.67 -19.87
C THR A 750 51.83 3.65 -19.50
N THR A 751 52.43 4.27 -20.51
CA THR A 751 53.47 5.30 -20.28
C THR A 751 52.92 6.48 -19.47
N ASP A 752 51.66 6.87 -19.70
CA ASP A 752 51.02 7.96 -18.95
C ASP A 752 50.80 7.58 -17.48
N GLN A 753 50.42 6.33 -17.21
CA GLN A 753 50.27 5.82 -15.84
C GLN A 753 51.62 5.75 -15.11
N VAL A 754 52.69 5.28 -15.78
CA VAL A 754 54.04 5.24 -15.17
C VAL A 754 54.59 6.65 -14.94
N ALA A 755 54.36 7.58 -15.86
CA ALA A 755 54.74 8.98 -15.69
C ALA A 755 53.99 9.68 -14.55
N ALA A 756 52.78 9.22 -14.23
CA ALA A 756 51.97 9.74 -13.13
C ALA A 756 52.37 9.20 -11.75
N LEU A 757 53.18 8.13 -11.66
CA LEU A 757 53.61 7.59 -10.37
C LEU A 757 54.40 8.63 -9.57
N THR A 758 54.02 8.79 -8.31
CA THR A 758 54.79 9.60 -7.35
C THR A 758 56.07 8.87 -6.96
N THR A 759 57.09 9.59 -6.49
CA THR A 759 58.36 8.99 -6.06
C THR A 759 58.16 7.95 -4.94
N ASN A 760 57.23 8.19 -4.01
CA ASN A 760 56.89 7.21 -2.97
C ASN A 760 56.27 5.92 -3.54
N GLN A 761 55.46 6.03 -4.60
CA GLN A 761 54.89 4.87 -5.28
C GLN A 761 55.94 4.12 -6.11
N VAL A 762 56.91 4.84 -6.71
CA VAL A 762 58.05 4.20 -7.38
C VAL A 762 58.89 3.40 -6.38
N VAL A 763 59.23 3.97 -5.22
CA VAL A 763 59.92 3.27 -4.11
C VAL A 763 59.12 2.06 -3.60
N ALA A 764 57.79 2.10 -3.69
CA ALA A 764 56.93 1.02 -3.24
C ALA A 764 56.86 -0.17 -4.21
N LEU A 765 57.33 0.00 -5.46
CA LEU A 765 57.43 -1.11 -6.38
C LEU A 765 58.39 -2.16 -5.82
N GLN A 766 57.95 -3.41 -5.82
CA GLN A 766 58.80 -4.52 -5.49
C GLN A 766 59.73 -4.81 -6.68
N THR A 767 60.94 -5.27 -6.40
CA THR A 767 61.96 -5.57 -7.42
C THR A 767 61.47 -6.49 -8.53
N HIS A 768 60.62 -7.47 -8.21
CA HIS A 768 60.02 -8.37 -9.20
C HIS A 768 58.91 -7.71 -10.06
N GLN A 769 58.33 -6.60 -9.62
CA GLN A 769 57.42 -5.75 -10.39
C GLN A 769 58.20 -4.79 -11.31
N VAL A 770 59.38 -4.30 -10.89
CA VAL A 770 60.20 -3.39 -11.72
C VAL A 770 60.74 -4.11 -12.96
N VAL A 771 61.25 -5.35 -12.81
CA VAL A 771 61.85 -6.10 -13.93
C VAL A 771 60.87 -6.39 -15.08
N VAL A 772 59.56 -6.45 -14.81
CA VAL A 772 58.53 -6.74 -15.82
C VAL A 772 58.01 -5.49 -16.56
N LEU A 773 58.46 -4.28 -16.18
CA LEU A 773 58.09 -3.06 -16.89
C LEU A 773 58.53 -3.12 -18.36
N ARG A 774 57.69 -2.65 -19.28
CA ARG A 774 58.11 -2.52 -20.68
C ARG A 774 59.16 -1.42 -20.81
N THR A 775 60.04 -1.54 -21.81
CA THR A 775 61.11 -0.56 -22.06
C THR A 775 60.59 0.87 -22.23
N ASP A 776 59.45 1.05 -22.91
CA ASP A 776 58.79 2.35 -23.07
C ASP A 776 58.20 2.87 -21.75
N ALA A 777 57.71 1.98 -20.88
CA ALA A 777 57.26 2.34 -19.53
C ALA A 777 58.43 2.81 -18.64
N VAL A 778 59.59 2.14 -18.68
CA VAL A 778 60.81 2.61 -17.98
C VAL A 778 61.20 4.01 -18.47
N ALA A 779 61.09 4.27 -19.78
CA ALA A 779 61.36 5.59 -20.36
C ALA A 779 60.35 6.66 -19.93
N ALA A 780 59.15 6.25 -19.52
CA ALA A 780 58.09 7.16 -19.11
C ALA A 780 58.23 7.66 -17.67
N PHE A 781 59.11 7.08 -16.83
CA PHE A 781 59.38 7.64 -15.50
C PHE A 781 59.77 9.12 -15.60
N THR A 782 59.34 9.93 -14.63
CA THR A 782 59.95 11.26 -14.47
C THR A 782 61.41 11.12 -14.04
N THR A 783 62.21 12.18 -14.16
CA THR A 783 63.60 12.15 -13.66
C THR A 783 63.66 11.82 -12.17
N ASP A 784 62.73 12.38 -11.40
CA ASP A 784 62.61 12.13 -9.97
C ASP A 784 62.14 10.69 -9.70
N GLY A 785 61.23 10.16 -10.53
CA GLY A 785 60.80 8.76 -10.47
C GLY A 785 61.94 7.79 -10.74
N ALA A 786 62.73 8.00 -11.80
CA ALA A 786 63.91 7.18 -12.08
C ALA A 786 64.94 7.24 -10.95
N ALA A 787 65.16 8.43 -10.38
CA ALA A 787 66.03 8.62 -9.22
C ALA A 787 65.46 8.00 -7.92
N ALA A 788 64.16 7.69 -7.88
CA ALA A 788 63.50 7.07 -6.73
C ALA A 788 63.53 5.52 -6.76
N LEU A 789 64.02 4.89 -7.82
CA LEU A 789 64.22 3.43 -7.86
C LEU A 789 65.30 3.01 -6.85
N ASP A 790 65.09 1.94 -6.09
CA ASP A 790 66.17 1.49 -5.19
C ASP A 790 67.30 0.80 -5.97
N THR A 791 68.49 0.67 -5.36
CA THR A 791 69.66 0.04 -6.01
C THR A 791 69.38 -1.40 -6.46
N GLN A 792 68.53 -2.13 -5.72
CA GLN A 792 68.10 -3.48 -6.09
C GLN A 792 67.23 -3.48 -7.35
N ASP A 793 66.42 -2.44 -7.54
CA ASP A 793 65.55 -2.31 -8.71
C ASP A 793 66.37 -2.00 -9.96
N ILE A 794 67.39 -1.14 -9.84
CA ILE A 794 68.34 -0.86 -10.92
C ILE A 794 69.09 -2.13 -11.34
N ALA A 795 69.57 -2.92 -10.38
CA ALA A 795 70.34 -4.13 -10.64
C ALA A 795 69.55 -5.23 -11.39
N VAL A 796 68.21 -5.24 -11.28
CA VAL A 796 67.37 -6.23 -11.97
C VAL A 796 66.84 -5.79 -13.32
N LEU A 797 67.04 -4.52 -13.73
CA LEU A 797 66.65 -4.07 -15.05
C LEU A 797 67.39 -4.88 -16.13
N THR A 798 66.70 -5.29 -17.17
CA THR A 798 67.33 -5.91 -18.34
C THR A 798 68.25 -4.91 -19.04
N THR A 799 69.26 -5.42 -19.75
CA THR A 799 70.15 -4.58 -20.58
C THR A 799 69.38 -3.72 -21.58
N THR A 800 68.25 -4.22 -22.12
CA THR A 800 67.36 -3.43 -23.00
C THR A 800 66.60 -2.34 -22.25
N GLN A 801 66.11 -2.59 -21.02
CA GLN A 801 65.49 -1.54 -20.20
C GLN A 801 66.50 -0.47 -19.79
N ILE A 802 67.75 -0.82 -19.49
CA ILE A 802 68.81 0.17 -19.26
C ILE A 802 69.07 0.95 -20.55
N GLN A 803 69.45 0.29 -21.63
CA GLN A 803 69.90 0.95 -22.86
C GLN A 803 68.82 1.78 -23.56
N ALA A 804 67.61 1.23 -23.71
CA ALA A 804 66.53 1.84 -24.48
C ALA A 804 65.39 2.39 -23.61
N GLY A 805 65.37 2.02 -22.33
CA GLY A 805 64.36 2.48 -21.37
C GLY A 805 64.82 3.65 -20.51
N LEU A 806 66.11 3.82 -20.21
CA LEU A 806 66.56 5.02 -19.48
C LEU A 806 66.98 6.12 -20.44
N THR A 807 66.31 7.26 -20.40
CA THR A 807 66.73 8.47 -21.13
C THR A 807 68.00 9.05 -20.52
N THR A 808 68.74 9.86 -21.29
CA THR A 808 69.95 10.54 -20.79
C THR A 808 69.67 11.44 -19.59
N ASN A 809 68.52 12.10 -19.54
CA ASN A 809 68.11 12.91 -18.38
C ASN A 809 67.86 12.05 -17.13
N GLN A 810 67.26 10.87 -17.29
CA GLN A 810 67.07 9.93 -16.18
C GLN A 810 68.42 9.35 -15.71
N MET A 811 69.33 9.01 -16.63
CA MET A 811 70.68 8.55 -16.29
C MET A 811 71.46 9.59 -15.46
N VAL A 812 71.34 10.88 -15.81
CA VAL A 812 71.94 11.98 -15.04
C VAL A 812 71.31 12.11 -13.65
N ALA A 813 70.01 11.81 -13.52
CA ALA A 813 69.29 11.93 -12.26
C ALA A 813 69.61 10.79 -11.28
N LEU A 814 70.15 9.66 -11.74
CA LEU A 814 70.55 8.55 -10.86
C LEU A 814 71.67 8.97 -9.89
N THR A 815 71.57 8.53 -8.65
CA THR A 815 72.61 8.67 -7.64
C THR A 815 73.83 7.82 -7.97
N THR A 816 74.98 8.15 -7.38
CA THR A 816 76.21 7.34 -7.50
C THR A 816 76.00 5.91 -7.02
N ASP A 817 75.20 5.70 -5.98
CA ASP A 817 74.91 4.36 -5.44
C ASP A 817 74.05 3.53 -6.42
N GLN A 818 73.10 4.16 -7.11
CA GLN A 818 72.32 3.52 -8.17
C GLN A 818 73.18 3.17 -9.38
N ILE A 819 74.12 4.04 -9.78
CA ILE A 819 75.07 3.74 -10.86
C ILE A 819 76.03 2.61 -10.46
N ALA A 820 76.50 2.58 -9.21
CA ALA A 820 77.32 1.50 -8.67
C ALA A 820 76.58 0.15 -8.62
N ALA A 821 75.25 0.18 -8.56
CA ALA A 821 74.41 -1.02 -8.55
C ALA A 821 74.21 -1.65 -9.93
N LEU A 822 74.67 -1.01 -11.01
CA LEU A 822 74.65 -1.61 -12.35
C LEU A 822 75.56 -2.83 -12.40
N THR A 823 75.01 -3.95 -12.85
CA THR A 823 75.78 -5.16 -13.16
C THR A 823 76.73 -4.90 -14.34
N PRO A 824 77.84 -5.66 -14.45
CA PRO A 824 78.76 -5.52 -15.57
C PRO A 824 78.04 -5.59 -16.92
N GLU A 825 77.12 -6.53 -17.11
CA GLU A 825 76.34 -6.67 -18.35
C GLU A 825 75.45 -5.44 -18.64
N GLN A 826 74.93 -4.76 -17.62
CA GLN A 826 74.15 -3.53 -17.81
C GLN A 826 75.05 -2.32 -18.14
N VAL A 827 76.22 -2.20 -17.49
CA VAL A 827 77.22 -1.17 -17.83
C VAL A 827 77.63 -1.29 -19.30
N MET A 828 77.86 -2.53 -19.75
CA MET A 828 78.19 -2.86 -21.13
C MET A 828 77.08 -2.49 -22.13
N ALA A 829 75.83 -2.44 -21.68
CA ALA A 829 74.69 -2.13 -22.52
C ALA A 829 74.43 -0.62 -22.67
N LEU A 830 75.09 0.24 -21.90
CA LEU A 830 74.91 1.69 -21.98
C LEU A 830 75.17 2.18 -23.41
N SER A 831 74.24 2.97 -23.94
CA SER A 831 74.45 3.64 -25.22
C SER A 831 75.50 4.76 -25.10
N PRO A 832 76.16 5.15 -26.21
CA PRO A 832 77.12 6.26 -26.19
C PRO A 832 76.55 7.56 -25.62
N ASP A 833 75.28 7.86 -25.89
CA ASP A 833 74.62 9.05 -25.39
C ASP A 833 74.35 8.98 -23.88
N GLN A 834 74.00 7.80 -23.36
CA GLN A 834 73.82 7.59 -21.93
C GLN A 834 75.14 7.72 -21.18
N TYR A 835 76.21 7.08 -21.68
CA TYR A 835 77.53 7.17 -21.08
C TYR A 835 78.06 8.61 -21.09
N GLY A 836 77.92 9.31 -22.22
CA GLY A 836 78.34 10.71 -22.36
C GLY A 836 77.52 11.71 -21.52
N ALA A 837 76.34 11.31 -21.06
CA ALA A 837 75.51 12.14 -20.19
C ALA A 837 75.90 12.01 -18.70
N LEU A 838 76.60 10.94 -18.29
CA LEU A 838 76.99 10.73 -16.90
C LEU A 838 78.00 11.79 -16.42
N SER A 839 77.85 12.20 -15.17
CA SER A 839 78.83 13.05 -14.50
C SER A 839 80.14 12.27 -14.19
N PRO A 840 81.28 12.96 -14.02
CA PRO A 840 82.54 12.29 -13.66
C PRO A 840 82.44 11.40 -12.41
N ASP A 841 81.67 11.83 -11.40
CA ASP A 841 81.47 11.07 -10.16
C ASP A 841 80.66 9.79 -10.40
N GLN A 842 79.67 9.83 -11.30
CA GLN A 842 78.90 8.65 -11.71
C GLN A 842 79.75 7.69 -12.56
N ILE A 843 80.55 8.20 -13.51
CA ILE A 843 81.45 7.37 -14.33
C ILE A 843 82.43 6.59 -13.44
N ALA A 844 82.94 7.22 -12.39
CA ALA A 844 83.83 6.56 -11.43
C ALA A 844 83.18 5.38 -10.68
N GLN A 845 81.84 5.24 -10.70
CA GLN A 845 81.13 4.12 -10.07
C GLN A 845 80.89 2.92 -11.00
N LEU A 846 81.19 3.00 -12.30
CA LEU A 846 80.90 1.93 -13.27
C LEU A 846 81.85 0.71 -13.18
N ALA A 847 82.76 0.68 -12.21
CA ALA A 847 83.75 -0.41 -12.00
C ALA A 847 84.43 -0.86 -13.31
N LEU A 848 84.98 0.09 -14.04
CA LEU A 848 85.77 -0.16 -15.26
C LEU A 848 87.25 -0.16 -14.92
N GLY A 849 88.05 -0.98 -15.61
CA GLY A 849 89.51 -1.03 -15.47
C GLY A 849 90.16 -0.98 -16.84
N SER A 850 91.09 -0.05 -17.05
CA SER A 850 91.68 0.14 -18.37
C SER A 850 93.11 -0.40 -18.49
N PRO A 851 93.45 -0.99 -19.65
CA PRO A 851 94.82 -0.95 -20.15
C PRO A 851 94.93 -0.59 -21.64
N ILE A 852 96.14 -0.26 -22.08
CA ILE A 852 96.50 -0.09 -23.49
C ILE A 852 96.57 -1.45 -24.19
N VAL A 853 95.84 -1.57 -25.30
CA VAL A 853 95.79 -2.71 -26.21
C VAL A 853 96.31 -2.31 -27.59
N LEU A 854 97.11 -3.18 -28.21
CA LEU A 854 97.68 -3.01 -29.54
C LEU A 854 97.03 -3.97 -30.53
N ASP A 855 96.66 -3.45 -31.72
CA ASP A 855 96.26 -4.28 -32.85
C ASP A 855 97.50 -4.83 -33.54
N LEU A 856 97.78 -6.12 -33.33
CA LEU A 856 98.96 -6.79 -33.89
C LEU A 856 98.73 -7.36 -35.29
N THR A 857 97.48 -7.41 -35.77
CA THR A 857 97.14 -8.07 -37.04
C THR A 857 96.67 -7.11 -38.14
N GLY A 858 96.33 -5.87 -37.79
CA GLY A 858 95.81 -4.87 -38.72
C GLY A 858 94.32 -5.03 -39.03
N ASN A 859 93.60 -5.82 -38.23
CA ASN A 859 92.15 -6.06 -38.39
C ASN A 859 91.30 -5.20 -37.44
N GLY A 860 91.94 -4.31 -36.67
CA GLY A 860 91.32 -3.55 -35.59
C GLY A 860 91.41 -4.23 -34.24
N ILE A 861 91.02 -3.49 -33.21
CA ILE A 861 90.98 -3.97 -31.83
C ILE A 861 89.68 -4.75 -31.61
N SER A 862 89.82 -5.94 -31.05
CA SER A 862 88.71 -6.74 -30.56
C SER A 862 88.99 -7.23 -29.14
N THR A 863 87.91 -7.45 -28.41
CA THR A 863 87.94 -7.73 -26.98
C THR A 863 87.04 -8.92 -26.68
N GLN A 864 87.13 -9.42 -25.46
CA GLN A 864 86.33 -10.52 -24.93
C GLN A 864 85.48 -10.01 -23.79
N SER A 865 84.26 -10.55 -23.71
CA SER A 865 83.34 -10.21 -22.63
C SER A 865 83.87 -10.69 -21.29
N ILE A 866 83.56 -9.95 -20.22
CA ILE A 866 83.79 -10.37 -18.83
C ILE A 866 83.22 -11.77 -18.53
N THR A 867 82.18 -12.19 -19.25
CA THR A 867 81.57 -13.52 -19.12
C THR A 867 82.52 -14.67 -19.49
N ASN A 868 83.61 -14.39 -20.20
CA ASN A 868 84.69 -15.35 -20.46
C ASN A 868 85.48 -15.68 -19.17
N GLY A 869 85.29 -14.89 -18.10
CA GLY A 869 85.69 -15.24 -16.74
C GLY A 869 87.16 -15.00 -16.41
N VAL A 870 87.88 -14.18 -17.20
CA VAL A 870 89.29 -13.86 -16.95
C VAL A 870 89.44 -13.15 -15.61
N LEU A 871 90.38 -13.61 -14.78
CA LEU A 871 90.68 -13.05 -13.46
C LEU A 871 92.02 -12.32 -13.50
N PHE A 872 92.00 -11.01 -13.28
CA PHE A 872 93.22 -10.20 -13.26
C PHE A 872 93.07 -9.04 -12.26
N ASP A 873 94.18 -8.61 -11.65
CA ASP A 873 94.21 -7.42 -10.80
C ASP A 873 94.33 -6.17 -11.66
N ILE A 874 93.31 -5.87 -12.47
CA ILE A 874 93.35 -4.77 -13.45
C ILE A 874 93.53 -3.39 -12.80
N TYR A 875 93.19 -3.26 -11.52
CA TYR A 875 93.33 -2.03 -10.73
C TYR A 875 94.71 -1.85 -10.10
N GLY A 876 95.54 -2.90 -10.08
CA GLY A 876 96.86 -2.90 -9.47
C GLY A 876 96.82 -2.58 -7.98
N ASN A 877 95.87 -3.18 -7.25
CA ASN A 877 95.66 -2.97 -5.81
C ASN A 877 95.89 -4.25 -4.99
N GLY A 878 96.28 -5.35 -5.64
CA GLY A 878 96.50 -6.67 -5.07
C GLY A 878 95.27 -7.57 -5.08
N GLN A 879 94.15 -7.18 -5.69
CA GLN A 879 92.91 -7.97 -5.76
C GLN A 879 92.53 -8.29 -7.21
N GLN A 880 92.49 -9.59 -7.54
CA GLN A 880 91.98 -10.04 -8.83
C GLN A 880 90.46 -9.89 -8.89
N VAL A 881 89.97 -9.34 -10.00
CA VAL A 881 88.55 -9.22 -10.33
C VAL A 881 88.28 -9.96 -11.64
N HIS A 882 87.03 -10.39 -11.85
CA HIS A 882 86.63 -10.79 -13.19
C HIS A 882 86.65 -9.55 -14.08
N THR A 883 87.26 -9.65 -15.24
CA THR A 883 87.40 -8.53 -16.17
C THR A 883 87.09 -8.98 -17.58
N GLY A 884 86.52 -8.08 -18.39
CA GLY A 884 86.63 -8.18 -19.85
C GLY A 884 88.11 -8.23 -20.23
N TRP A 885 88.40 -8.77 -21.40
CA TRP A 885 89.79 -9.07 -21.77
C TRP A 885 90.10 -8.73 -23.21
N VAL A 886 91.38 -8.71 -23.55
CA VAL A 886 91.84 -8.57 -24.93
C VAL A 886 91.55 -9.86 -25.73
N ALA A 887 91.26 -9.76 -27.03
CA ALA A 887 91.15 -10.95 -27.88
C ALA A 887 92.54 -11.60 -28.15
N PRO A 888 92.61 -12.91 -28.46
CA PRO A 888 93.89 -13.64 -28.60
C PRO A 888 94.84 -13.13 -29.69
N ASP A 889 94.36 -12.32 -30.63
CA ASP A 889 95.10 -11.74 -31.75
C ASP A 889 95.51 -10.27 -31.53
N ASN A 890 95.22 -9.73 -30.35
CA ASN A 890 95.68 -8.42 -29.90
C ASN A 890 96.60 -8.58 -28.68
N GLY A 891 97.33 -7.53 -28.33
CA GLY A 891 98.32 -7.58 -27.25
C GLY A 891 98.15 -6.46 -26.23
N LEU A 892 98.32 -6.75 -24.95
CA LEU A 892 98.37 -5.76 -23.88
C LEU A 892 99.77 -5.13 -23.84
N LEU A 893 99.85 -3.81 -23.73
CA LEU A 893 101.13 -3.14 -23.48
C LEU A 893 101.49 -3.26 -22.01
N VAL A 894 102.69 -3.75 -21.71
CA VAL A 894 103.11 -4.10 -20.35
C VAL A 894 104.55 -3.66 -20.05
N LEU A 895 104.84 -3.48 -18.77
CA LEU A 895 106.16 -3.24 -18.22
C LEU A 895 106.27 -3.99 -16.89
N ASP A 896 107.17 -4.97 -16.82
CA ASP A 896 107.50 -5.68 -15.59
C ASP A 896 108.25 -4.72 -14.64
N ARG A 897 107.49 -4.06 -13.76
CA ARG A 897 108.00 -2.98 -12.91
C ARG A 897 108.72 -3.52 -11.68
N ASN A 898 108.30 -4.68 -11.20
CA ASN A 898 108.86 -5.31 -10.00
C ASN A 898 110.06 -6.23 -10.34
N ARG A 899 110.25 -6.54 -11.63
CA ARG A 899 111.32 -7.37 -12.22
C ARG A 899 111.27 -8.82 -11.76
N ASP A 900 110.10 -9.37 -11.55
CA ASP A 900 109.88 -10.77 -11.17
C ASP A 900 109.72 -11.70 -12.38
N GLY A 901 109.58 -11.14 -13.59
CA GLY A 901 109.47 -11.86 -14.85
C GLY A 901 108.06 -12.35 -15.19
N SER A 902 107.02 -11.86 -14.52
CA SER A 902 105.62 -12.18 -14.79
C SER A 902 104.75 -10.92 -14.70
N ILE A 903 103.82 -10.73 -15.63
CA ILE A 903 102.86 -9.63 -15.53
C ILE A 903 101.67 -10.10 -14.70
N ASN A 904 101.58 -9.61 -13.47
CA ASN A 904 100.63 -10.15 -12.48
C ASN A 904 99.72 -9.11 -11.83
N GLY A 905 99.91 -7.83 -12.12
CA GLY A 905 99.07 -6.73 -11.65
C GLY A 905 98.88 -5.62 -12.65
N GLY A 906 97.81 -4.85 -12.49
CA GLY A 906 97.46 -3.70 -13.33
C GLY A 906 98.46 -2.56 -13.23
N GLU A 907 99.29 -2.53 -12.19
CA GLU A 907 100.43 -1.62 -12.09
C GLU A 907 101.50 -1.86 -13.16
N GLU A 908 101.53 -3.06 -13.74
CA GLU A 908 102.43 -3.51 -14.80
C GLU A 908 101.81 -3.42 -16.20
N LEU A 909 100.50 -3.18 -16.27
CA LEU A 909 99.83 -2.74 -17.49
C LEU A 909 99.94 -1.21 -17.61
N PHE A 910 99.65 -0.66 -18.79
CA PHE A 910 99.50 0.79 -18.99
C PHE A 910 98.03 1.17 -18.98
N GLY A 911 97.55 1.71 -17.87
CA GLY A 911 96.14 2.03 -17.67
C GLY A 911 95.87 2.72 -16.35
N GLU A 912 94.61 2.76 -15.91
CA GLU A 912 94.26 3.33 -14.60
C GLU A 912 94.87 2.56 -13.42
N GLY A 913 95.22 1.28 -13.62
CA GLY A 913 95.95 0.48 -12.64
C GLY A 913 97.41 0.92 -12.43
N THR A 914 97.98 1.72 -13.33
CA THR A 914 99.39 2.12 -13.26
C THR A 914 99.64 3.16 -12.17
N ASN A 915 100.66 2.94 -11.34
CA ASN A 915 101.16 3.97 -10.41
C ASN A 915 102.10 4.93 -11.15
N LEU A 916 101.78 6.22 -11.12
CA LEU A 916 102.65 7.29 -11.59
C LEU A 916 103.79 7.56 -10.60
N ALA A 917 104.86 8.21 -11.06
CA ALA A 917 106.03 8.55 -10.25
C ALA A 917 105.70 9.44 -9.03
N ASN A 918 104.57 10.16 -9.07
CA ASN A 918 104.06 10.98 -7.96
C ASN A 918 103.31 10.17 -6.88
N GLY A 919 103.16 8.85 -7.06
CA GLY A 919 102.48 7.94 -6.15
C GLY A 919 100.95 7.89 -6.30
N GLN A 920 100.38 8.61 -7.27
CA GLN A 920 98.96 8.52 -7.64
C GLN A 920 98.77 7.50 -8.76
N LYS A 921 97.55 6.98 -8.93
CA LYS A 921 97.17 6.19 -10.10
C LYS A 921 97.07 7.09 -11.34
N ALA A 922 97.37 6.54 -12.51
CA ALA A 922 97.16 7.24 -13.77
C ALA A 922 95.65 7.41 -14.05
N SER A 923 95.28 8.49 -14.70
CA SER A 923 93.91 8.74 -15.15
C SER A 923 93.55 7.99 -16.44
N ASN A 924 94.55 7.46 -17.14
CA ASN A 924 94.44 6.61 -18.33
C ASN A 924 95.83 6.06 -18.70
N GLY A 925 95.87 5.05 -19.56
CA GLY A 925 97.09 4.38 -20.00
C GLY A 925 98.06 5.26 -20.78
N TYR A 926 97.58 6.24 -21.54
CA TYR A 926 98.45 7.19 -22.25
C TYR A 926 99.19 8.13 -21.31
N GLN A 927 98.54 8.57 -20.23
CA GLN A 927 99.21 9.32 -19.18
C GLN A 927 100.30 8.48 -18.50
N ALA A 928 100.01 7.21 -18.23
CA ALA A 928 100.98 6.28 -17.68
C ALA A 928 102.18 6.08 -18.62
N LEU A 929 101.93 5.97 -19.92
CA LEU A 929 102.98 5.77 -20.93
C LEU A 929 103.84 7.03 -21.13
N ALA A 930 103.25 8.22 -20.99
CA ALA A 930 103.94 9.49 -21.12
C ALA A 930 105.03 9.72 -20.05
N GLU A 931 105.02 9.02 -18.91
CA GLU A 931 106.12 9.08 -17.94
C GLU A 931 107.42 8.45 -18.47
N LEU A 932 107.32 7.62 -19.52
CA LEU A 932 108.46 6.95 -20.12
C LEU A 932 109.10 7.75 -21.25
N ASP A 933 108.48 8.84 -21.69
CA ASP A 933 109.00 9.77 -22.70
C ASP A 933 110.06 10.68 -22.06
N THR A 934 111.31 10.25 -22.14
CA THR A 934 112.42 10.93 -21.49
C THR A 934 112.90 12.17 -22.23
N ASN A 935 112.55 12.28 -23.52
CA ASN A 935 112.94 13.41 -24.37
C ASN A 935 111.79 14.41 -24.61
N ALA A 936 110.57 14.06 -24.17
CA ALA A 936 109.33 14.82 -24.27
C ALA A 936 108.91 15.16 -25.71
N ASP A 937 109.18 14.26 -26.67
CA ASP A 937 108.81 14.45 -28.08
C ASP A 937 107.42 13.91 -28.43
N GLY A 938 106.72 13.31 -27.46
CA GLY A 938 105.37 12.76 -27.60
C GLY A 938 105.35 11.35 -28.16
N GLN A 939 106.50 10.69 -28.30
CA GLN A 939 106.61 9.33 -28.82
C GLN A 939 107.55 8.51 -27.94
N ILE A 940 107.23 7.23 -27.72
CA ILE A 940 108.15 6.29 -27.08
C ILE A 940 108.93 5.56 -28.17
N THR A 941 110.24 5.79 -28.23
CA THR A 941 111.14 5.19 -29.22
C THR A 941 112.42 4.65 -28.57
N THR A 942 113.32 4.05 -29.35
CA THR A 942 114.67 3.66 -28.85
C THR A 942 115.50 4.81 -28.25
N ALA A 943 115.09 6.07 -28.43
CA ALA A 943 115.70 7.22 -27.75
C ALA A 943 115.36 7.27 -26.25
N ASP A 944 114.29 6.59 -25.84
CA ASP A 944 113.80 6.53 -24.47
C ASP A 944 114.35 5.35 -23.71
N SER A 945 114.82 5.61 -22.50
CA SER A 945 115.51 4.59 -21.70
C SER A 945 114.64 3.36 -21.36
N ALA A 946 113.33 3.54 -21.28
CA ALA A 946 112.39 2.46 -20.95
C ALA A 946 111.89 1.69 -22.19
N PHE A 947 112.19 2.13 -23.42
CA PHE A 947 111.67 1.48 -24.64
C PHE A 947 112.12 0.02 -24.77
N SER A 948 113.34 -0.31 -24.35
CA SER A 948 113.81 -1.70 -24.36
C SER A 948 113.25 -2.57 -23.24
N GLU A 949 112.62 -1.96 -22.23
CA GLU A 949 112.00 -2.64 -21.09
C GLU A 949 110.50 -2.91 -21.33
N LEU A 950 109.87 -2.19 -22.28
CA LEU A 950 108.49 -2.42 -22.69
C LEU A 950 108.31 -3.75 -23.42
N MET A 951 107.20 -4.42 -23.12
CA MET A 951 106.80 -5.68 -23.72
C MET A 951 105.34 -5.60 -24.16
N VAL A 952 104.95 -6.56 -25.00
CA VAL A 952 103.56 -6.82 -25.35
C VAL A 952 103.23 -8.22 -24.86
N TRP A 953 102.16 -8.33 -24.08
CA TRP A 953 101.62 -9.59 -23.63
C TRP A 953 100.49 -10.03 -24.55
N VAL A 954 100.70 -11.15 -25.25
CA VAL A 954 99.70 -11.77 -26.14
C VAL A 954 99.15 -13.00 -25.44
N ASP A 955 98.06 -12.82 -24.71
CA ASP A 955 97.38 -13.88 -23.98
C ASP A 955 96.52 -14.73 -24.94
N GLY A 956 97.18 -15.66 -25.62
CA GLY A 956 96.57 -16.47 -26.68
C GLY A 956 95.55 -17.49 -26.17
N ASN A 957 95.60 -17.85 -24.89
CA ASN A 957 94.67 -18.78 -24.26
C ASN A 957 93.57 -18.05 -23.45
N SER A 958 93.77 -16.76 -23.17
CA SER A 958 92.86 -15.85 -22.47
C SER A 958 92.56 -16.28 -21.04
N ASP A 959 93.55 -16.81 -20.33
CA ASP A 959 93.43 -17.21 -18.93
C ASP A 959 93.84 -16.12 -17.93
N GLY A 960 94.40 -15.00 -18.40
CA GLY A 960 94.83 -13.87 -17.57
C GLY A 960 96.10 -14.15 -16.76
N VAL A 961 96.85 -15.21 -17.07
CA VAL A 961 98.09 -15.56 -16.40
C VAL A 961 99.27 -15.41 -17.36
N SER A 962 100.14 -14.45 -17.10
CA SER A 962 101.27 -14.18 -17.99
C SER A 962 102.34 -15.28 -17.94
N GLU A 963 102.55 -15.96 -19.07
CA GLU A 963 103.65 -16.92 -19.25
C GLU A 963 104.81 -16.33 -20.06
N THR A 964 106.04 -16.81 -19.81
CA THR A 964 107.23 -16.34 -20.54
C THR A 964 107.17 -16.50 -22.07
N THR A 965 106.34 -17.42 -22.57
CA THR A 965 106.14 -17.63 -24.01
C THR A 965 105.17 -16.66 -24.65
N GLU A 966 104.42 -15.90 -23.84
CA GLU A 966 103.39 -14.94 -24.27
C GLU A 966 103.89 -13.49 -24.20
N LEU A 967 105.05 -13.27 -23.56
CA LEU A 967 105.69 -11.97 -23.45
C LEU A 967 106.66 -11.74 -24.61
N HIS A 968 106.38 -10.71 -25.39
CA HIS A 968 107.17 -10.34 -26.55
C HIS A 968 107.80 -8.97 -26.35
N SER A 969 109.10 -8.82 -26.64
CA SER A 969 109.70 -7.48 -26.69
C SER A 969 109.14 -6.70 -27.89
N LEU A 970 109.04 -5.37 -27.78
CA LEU A 970 108.62 -4.52 -28.89
C LEU A 970 109.40 -4.81 -30.18
N SER A 971 110.72 -5.02 -30.06
CA SER A 971 111.59 -5.37 -31.19
C SER A 971 111.27 -6.72 -31.84
N SER A 972 110.81 -7.71 -31.07
CA SER A 972 110.43 -9.04 -31.61
C SER A 972 109.12 -9.00 -32.41
N LEU A 973 108.26 -8.02 -32.12
CA LEU A 973 107.05 -7.71 -32.88
C LEU A 973 107.27 -6.63 -33.94
N ASN A 974 108.52 -6.23 -34.20
CA ASN A 974 108.89 -5.18 -35.14
C ASN A 974 108.31 -3.80 -34.81
N ILE A 975 107.94 -3.52 -33.57
CA ILE A 975 107.44 -2.21 -33.13
C ILE A 975 108.61 -1.25 -32.94
N ALA A 976 108.57 -0.12 -33.64
CA ALA A 976 109.64 0.89 -33.65
C ALA A 976 109.31 2.13 -32.81
N GLN A 977 108.03 2.46 -32.70
CA GLN A 977 107.55 3.69 -32.09
C GLN A 977 106.13 3.51 -31.56
N LEU A 978 105.84 4.07 -30.38
CA LEU A 978 104.48 4.24 -29.84
C LEU A 978 104.16 5.75 -29.79
N ASP A 979 103.02 6.18 -30.32
CA ASP A 979 102.57 7.58 -30.27
C ASP A 979 101.73 7.84 -29.00
N LEU A 980 102.01 8.94 -28.30
CA LEU A 980 101.28 9.35 -27.08
C LEU A 980 100.11 10.29 -27.36
N ALA A 981 99.99 10.81 -28.58
CA ALA A 981 98.90 11.72 -28.97
C ALA A 981 97.58 10.96 -29.13
N ALA A 982 96.94 10.64 -28.01
CA ALA A 982 95.65 9.97 -27.99
C ALA A 982 94.49 10.93 -28.29
N GLN A 983 93.53 10.44 -29.07
CA GLN A 983 92.25 11.08 -29.32
C GLN A 983 91.14 10.27 -28.66
N SER A 984 90.14 10.96 -28.10
CA SER A 984 88.96 10.29 -27.58
C SER A 984 88.21 9.57 -28.69
N THR A 985 87.90 8.30 -28.42
CA THR A 985 87.03 7.46 -29.23
C THR A 985 85.96 6.87 -28.31
N PHE A 986 84.90 6.31 -28.87
CA PHE A 986 83.87 5.64 -28.07
C PHE A 986 83.28 4.50 -28.88
N VAL A 987 84.00 3.38 -28.87
CA VAL A 987 83.56 2.14 -29.52
C VAL A 987 83.39 1.09 -28.44
N VAL A 988 82.20 0.49 -28.39
CA VAL A 988 81.92 -0.63 -27.48
C VAL A 988 82.09 -1.92 -28.26
N ASP A 989 82.94 -2.82 -27.77
CA ASP A 989 83.13 -4.15 -28.31
C ASP A 989 83.06 -5.18 -27.18
N ASN A 990 82.23 -6.21 -27.32
CA ASN A 990 81.97 -7.25 -26.30
C ASN A 990 81.79 -6.73 -24.86
N GLY A 991 81.32 -5.48 -24.70
CA GLY A 991 81.11 -4.79 -23.43
C GLY A 991 82.20 -3.85 -22.96
N ASN A 992 83.33 -3.86 -23.63
CA ASN A 992 84.48 -3.08 -23.23
C ASN A 992 84.47 -1.78 -24.03
N VAL A 993 84.82 -0.68 -23.36
CA VAL A 993 84.80 0.65 -23.97
C VAL A 993 86.19 0.97 -24.46
N ILE A 994 86.36 1.05 -25.78
CA ILE A 994 87.54 1.62 -26.41
C ILE A 994 87.37 3.14 -26.35
N GLY A 995 88.06 3.78 -25.40
CA GLY A 995 87.79 5.18 -25.01
C GLY A 995 88.85 6.20 -25.46
N LEU A 996 90.09 5.76 -25.68
CA LEU A 996 91.16 6.58 -26.24
C LEU A 996 91.91 5.79 -27.31
N ALA A 997 92.26 6.43 -28.42
CA ALA A 997 93.00 5.79 -29.51
C ALA A 997 94.17 6.67 -29.94
N SER A 998 95.30 6.03 -30.17
CA SER A 998 96.46 6.57 -30.86
C SER A 998 97.01 5.48 -31.78
N SER A 999 98.30 5.51 -32.10
CA SER A 999 98.90 4.53 -33.00
C SER A 999 100.29 4.11 -32.58
N TYR A 1000 100.73 2.96 -33.09
CA TYR A 1000 102.12 2.57 -33.07
C TYR A 1000 102.62 2.31 -34.49
N THR A 1001 103.92 2.49 -34.71
CA THR A 1001 104.55 2.29 -36.02
C THR A 1001 105.55 1.13 -35.96
N THR A 1002 105.48 0.23 -36.93
CA THR A 1002 106.41 -0.88 -37.10
C THR A 1002 107.66 -0.46 -37.89
N THR A 1003 108.73 -1.26 -37.84
CA THR A 1003 110.01 -0.95 -38.50
C THR A 1003 109.94 -0.86 -40.03
N ASP A 1004 108.88 -1.35 -40.65
CA ASP A 1004 108.57 -1.19 -42.09
C ASP A 1004 107.77 0.09 -42.41
N GLY A 1005 107.40 0.87 -41.38
CA GLY A 1005 106.69 2.13 -41.49
C GLY A 1005 105.16 2.01 -41.53
N ALA A 1006 104.59 0.81 -41.32
CA ALA A 1006 103.15 0.65 -41.18
C ALA A 1006 102.65 1.17 -39.82
N SER A 1007 101.47 1.79 -39.82
CA SER A 1007 100.81 2.33 -38.63
C SER A 1007 99.65 1.41 -38.24
N HIS A 1008 99.54 1.13 -36.96
CA HIS A 1008 98.54 0.24 -36.37
C HIS A 1008 97.88 0.90 -35.17
N ASP A 1009 96.66 0.46 -34.84
CA ASP A 1009 95.91 1.02 -33.73
C ASP A 1009 96.54 0.60 -32.39
N MET A 1010 96.68 1.58 -31.51
CA MET A 1010 96.95 1.40 -30.09
C MET A 1010 95.83 2.12 -29.37
N VAL A 1011 95.16 1.49 -28.42
CA VAL A 1011 93.97 2.07 -27.79
C VAL A 1011 93.95 1.78 -26.31
N ASP A 1012 93.36 2.67 -25.52
CA ASP A 1012 93.04 2.45 -24.12
C ASP A 1012 91.62 1.88 -24.02
N VAL A 1013 91.51 0.67 -23.48
CA VAL A 1013 90.26 -0.08 -23.40
C VAL A 1013 89.84 -0.19 -21.95
N TRP A 1014 88.71 0.42 -21.59
CA TRP A 1014 88.07 0.19 -20.29
C TRP A 1014 87.31 -1.13 -20.34
N PHE A 1015 87.93 -2.16 -19.77
CA PHE A 1015 87.28 -3.44 -19.57
C PHE A 1015 86.23 -3.33 -18.46
N ALA A 1016 85.07 -3.93 -18.70
CA ALA A 1016 84.08 -4.12 -17.65
C ALA A 1016 84.67 -5.05 -16.58
N THR A 1017 84.50 -4.70 -15.30
CA THR A 1017 85.02 -5.54 -14.20
C THR A 1017 83.92 -5.89 -13.20
N SER A 1018 84.12 -6.96 -12.44
CA SER A 1018 83.32 -7.23 -11.25
C SER A 1018 83.76 -6.33 -10.09
N ASP A 1019 82.83 -5.94 -9.22
CA ASP A 1019 83.10 -5.07 -8.06
C ASP A 1019 84.37 -5.51 -7.27
N PRO A 1020 85.41 -4.66 -7.19
CA PRO A 1020 86.65 -4.97 -6.48
C PRO A 1020 86.48 -5.15 -4.97
N THR A 1021 85.37 -4.70 -4.39
CA THR A 1021 85.07 -4.79 -2.95
C THR A 1021 84.17 -5.97 -2.58
N ALA A 1022 83.61 -6.68 -3.56
CA ALA A 1022 82.71 -7.82 -3.36
C ALA A 1022 83.47 -9.12 -2.98
N SER A 1023 84.10 -9.13 -1.80
CA SER A 1023 84.59 -10.38 -1.19
C SER A 1023 83.44 -11.17 -0.56
N ALA A 1024 83.11 -12.32 -1.16
CA ALA A 1024 82.48 -13.49 -0.55
C ALA A 1024 81.22 -13.25 0.33
N SER A 1025 80.07 -13.01 -0.30
CA SER A 1025 78.77 -13.44 0.26
C SER A 1025 78.05 -14.34 -0.75
N GLY A 1026 77.54 -15.47 -0.27
CA GLY A 1026 77.18 -16.65 -1.03
C GLY A 1026 76.28 -16.41 -2.24
N GLY A 1027 76.53 -17.21 -3.28
CA GLY A 1027 75.79 -17.21 -4.54
C GLY A 1027 74.29 -17.20 -4.33
N VAL A 1028 73.65 -16.21 -4.92
CA VAL A 1028 72.21 -16.22 -5.16
C VAL A 1028 72.01 -17.04 -6.42
N GLY A 1029 71.87 -18.36 -6.24
CA GLY A 1029 71.34 -19.21 -7.30
C GLY A 1029 69.94 -18.72 -7.65
N LEU A 1030 69.68 -18.54 -8.95
CA LEU A 1030 68.32 -18.44 -9.49
C LEU A 1030 67.46 -19.55 -8.86
N PRO A 1031 66.34 -19.24 -8.18
CA PRO A 1031 65.40 -20.29 -7.80
C PRO A 1031 64.71 -20.76 -9.08
N SER A 1032 65.19 -21.88 -9.62
CA SER A 1032 64.42 -22.69 -10.54
C SER A 1032 63.25 -23.30 -9.76
N GLY A 1033 62.06 -22.73 -9.92
CA GLY A 1033 60.80 -23.30 -9.45
C GLY A 1033 60.30 -22.77 -8.12
N ILE A 1034 59.28 -21.92 -8.17
CA ILE A 1034 58.39 -21.64 -7.04
C ILE A 1034 57.08 -22.41 -7.28
N PRO A 1035 56.74 -23.42 -6.45
CA PRO A 1035 55.35 -23.84 -6.28
C PRO A 1035 54.61 -22.80 -5.42
N ALA A 1036 53.34 -22.58 -5.72
CA ALA A 1036 52.43 -21.64 -5.07
C ALA A 1036 52.50 -21.65 -3.51
N PRO A 1037 52.33 -20.50 -2.84
CA PRO A 1037 52.40 -20.42 -1.40
C PRO A 1037 51.20 -21.10 -0.72
N ALA A 1038 51.48 -21.86 0.34
CA ALA A 1038 50.47 -22.38 1.27
C ALA A 1038 50.05 -21.27 2.27
N PRO A 1039 48.79 -21.30 2.77
CA PRO A 1039 48.25 -20.26 3.65
C PRO A 1039 48.85 -20.32 5.06
N VAL A 1040 49.18 -19.17 5.62
CA VAL A 1040 49.58 -18.98 7.03
C VAL A 1040 48.39 -18.53 7.91
N PRO A 1041 48.28 -18.97 9.18
CA PRO A 1041 47.20 -18.54 10.10
C PRO A 1041 47.44 -17.14 10.69
N PRO A 1042 46.40 -16.46 11.20
CA PRO A 1042 46.48 -15.06 11.62
C PRO A 1042 47.30 -14.87 12.89
N LEU A 1043 48.24 -13.92 12.85
CA LEU A 1043 48.96 -13.41 14.01
C LEU A 1043 48.14 -12.32 14.71
N GLN A 1044 48.11 -12.39 16.04
CA GLN A 1044 47.32 -11.59 16.95
C GLN A 1044 47.87 -10.16 17.12
N LEU A 1045 46.99 -9.16 17.03
CA LEU A 1045 47.26 -7.72 17.18
C LEU A 1045 47.63 -7.32 18.62
N PRO A 1046 48.53 -6.33 18.84
CA PRO A 1046 48.63 -5.58 20.10
C PRO A 1046 47.54 -4.48 20.19
N PRO A 1047 47.17 -4.02 21.40
CA PRO A 1047 45.99 -3.18 21.62
C PRO A 1047 46.17 -1.72 21.20
N ALA A 1048 45.03 -1.13 20.83
CA ALA A 1048 44.82 0.24 20.39
C ALA A 1048 45.43 1.33 21.30
N ILE A 1049 46.07 2.32 20.67
CA ILE A 1049 46.26 3.65 21.27
C ILE A 1049 45.00 4.45 20.97
N GLN A 1050 44.28 4.80 22.04
CA GLN A 1050 43.13 5.71 22.00
C GLN A 1050 43.60 7.13 21.68
N ASP A 1051 43.06 7.69 20.61
CA ASP A 1051 43.06 9.11 20.31
C ASP A 1051 42.27 9.87 21.39
N THR A 1052 42.93 10.83 22.05
CA THR A 1052 42.27 11.82 22.90
C THR A 1052 42.13 13.12 22.12
N ALA A 1053 40.90 13.39 21.67
CA ALA A 1053 40.48 14.68 21.14
C ALA A 1053 40.80 15.83 22.11
N SER A 1054 41.35 16.94 21.59
CA SER A 1054 41.25 18.28 22.17
C SER A 1054 41.50 19.36 21.10
N ASN A 1055 40.42 19.74 20.43
CA ASN A 1055 39.91 21.09 20.19
C ASN A 1055 40.95 22.23 20.26
N SER A 1056 41.19 22.93 19.14
CA SER A 1056 41.31 24.39 19.06
C SER A 1056 41.37 24.84 17.60
N ASN A 1057 40.21 25.16 17.02
CA ASN A 1057 40.14 25.89 15.76
C ASN A 1057 39.59 27.30 16.05
N THR A 1058 40.49 28.28 16.13
CA THR A 1058 40.16 29.71 16.06
C THR A 1058 41.31 30.46 15.39
N LEU A 1059 41.08 30.95 14.16
CA LEU A 1059 41.20 32.35 13.70
C LEU A 1059 41.56 32.44 12.19
N ALA A 1060 40.58 32.94 11.46
CA ALA A 1060 40.53 33.76 10.24
C ALA A 1060 41.79 34.06 9.37
N PRO A 1061 41.58 34.34 8.05
CA PRO A 1061 42.60 34.43 7.02
C PRO A 1061 43.16 35.85 6.86
N THR A 1062 44.39 35.95 6.34
CA THR A 1062 44.92 37.20 5.75
C THR A 1062 45.45 36.95 4.35
N ALA A 1063 45.02 37.81 3.44
CA ALA A 1063 45.26 37.84 2.01
C ALA A 1063 46.74 37.97 1.61
N MET A 1064 47.11 37.37 0.48
CA MET A 1064 48.03 37.98 -0.48
C MET A 1064 47.54 37.78 -1.92
N ASP A 1065 47.23 38.93 -2.49
CA ASP A 1065 47.24 39.41 -3.87
C ASP A 1065 47.52 38.48 -5.07
N ALA A 1066 46.79 38.82 -6.13
CA ALA A 1066 46.87 38.27 -7.47
C ALA A 1066 47.85 39.05 -8.36
N GLN A 1067 48.55 38.36 -9.26
CA GLN A 1067 48.97 38.86 -10.57
C GLN A 1067 49.31 37.65 -11.47
N GLN A 1068 48.34 37.16 -12.24
CA GLN A 1068 48.15 37.43 -13.67
C GLN A 1068 49.22 36.83 -14.60
N PHE A 1069 48.87 35.72 -15.24
CA PHE A 1069 48.96 35.57 -16.69
C PHE A 1069 47.60 35.08 -17.21
N ALA A 1070 46.94 35.92 -18.00
CA ALA A 1070 45.76 35.63 -18.82
C ALA A 1070 46.24 35.57 -20.30
N VAL A 1071 45.62 34.98 -21.32
CA VAL A 1071 44.24 34.56 -21.71
C VAL A 1071 44.43 33.64 -22.97
N PRO A 1072 43.43 33.27 -23.83
CA PRO A 1072 42.02 32.83 -23.72
C PRO A 1072 41.69 31.54 -24.53
N GLY A 1073 40.69 30.75 -24.11
CA GLY A 1073 40.10 29.78 -25.04
C GLY A 1073 39.05 28.82 -24.49
N MET A 1074 38.03 29.28 -23.75
CA MET A 1074 36.92 28.36 -23.39
C MET A 1074 35.59 29.03 -23.00
N VAL A 1075 35.34 30.27 -23.43
CA VAL A 1075 34.05 30.95 -23.16
C VAL A 1075 33.17 31.09 -24.41
N ASP A 1076 33.73 30.95 -25.61
CA ASP A 1076 32.94 30.96 -26.86
C ASP A 1076 32.30 29.60 -27.22
N ALA A 1077 32.71 28.50 -26.59
CA ALA A 1077 32.19 27.16 -26.89
C ALA A 1077 30.86 26.83 -26.17
N MET A 1078 30.57 27.46 -25.02
CA MET A 1078 29.35 27.19 -24.25
C MET A 1078 28.17 28.09 -24.67
N ALA A 1079 28.45 29.25 -25.30
CA ALA A 1079 27.43 30.19 -25.76
C ALA A 1079 26.71 29.74 -27.04
N SER A 1080 27.31 28.84 -27.84
CA SER A 1080 26.73 28.40 -29.13
C SER A 1080 25.85 27.15 -29.04
N PHE A 1081 25.81 26.45 -27.91
CA PHE A 1081 24.96 25.27 -27.71
C PHE A 1081 23.59 25.63 -27.08
N MET A 1082 23.51 26.72 -26.32
CA MET A 1082 22.29 27.18 -25.65
C MET A 1082 21.37 28.04 -26.53
N ALA A 1083 21.70 28.24 -27.82
CA ALA A 1083 20.97 29.14 -28.72
C ALA A 1083 20.06 28.43 -29.76
N THR A 1084 19.81 27.12 -29.65
CA THR A 1084 18.99 26.38 -30.65
C THR A 1084 17.91 25.46 -30.07
N VAL A 1085 17.41 25.73 -28.86
CA VAL A 1085 16.19 25.06 -28.35
C VAL A 1085 15.33 26.02 -27.54
N ALA A 1086 14.71 27.01 -28.18
CA ALA A 1086 13.59 27.77 -27.59
C ALA A 1086 12.81 28.58 -28.64
N ALA A 1087 11.78 27.96 -29.23
CA ALA A 1087 10.61 28.67 -29.77
C ALA A 1087 9.37 27.75 -29.74
N THR A 1088 8.51 28.02 -28.77
CA THR A 1088 7.18 27.46 -28.42
C THR A 1088 6.08 27.72 -29.49
N PRO A 1089 4.77 27.30 -29.38
CA PRO A 1089 4.03 26.79 -28.20
C PRO A 1089 2.92 25.69 -28.43
N SER A 1090 2.50 25.13 -27.28
CA SER A 1090 1.13 24.81 -26.82
C SER A 1090 0.15 23.90 -27.62
N SER A 1091 -0.23 22.81 -26.95
CA SER A 1091 -1.60 22.25 -26.76
C SER A 1091 -2.58 22.20 -27.95
N SER A 1092 -2.99 20.99 -28.34
CA SER A 1092 -4.40 20.62 -28.57
C SER A 1092 -4.58 19.11 -28.75
N SER A 1093 -5.61 18.61 -28.09
CA SER A 1093 -6.26 17.31 -28.24
C SER A 1093 -6.45 16.85 -29.69
N VAL A 1094 -6.09 15.60 -29.99
CA VAL A 1094 -6.67 14.84 -31.11
C VAL A 1094 -6.98 13.42 -30.62
N GLN A 1095 -8.28 13.15 -30.46
CA GLN A 1095 -8.84 11.80 -30.52
C GLN A 1095 -8.57 11.20 -31.90
N LEU A 1096 -8.05 9.98 -31.95
CA LEU A 1096 -8.17 9.10 -33.11
C LEU A 1096 -8.46 7.68 -32.61
N THR A 1097 -9.73 7.31 -32.76
CA THR A 1097 -10.24 5.94 -32.72
C THR A 1097 -9.63 5.11 -33.86
N THR A 1098 -9.19 3.87 -33.61
CA THR A 1098 -9.58 2.65 -34.36
C THR A 1098 -8.78 1.40 -33.93
N SER A 1099 -9.55 0.39 -33.47
CA SER A 1099 -9.48 -1.06 -33.74
C SER A 1099 -8.14 -1.81 -33.92
N ALA A 1100 -8.00 -2.82 -33.04
CA ALA A 1100 -7.63 -4.22 -33.30
C ALA A 1100 -6.15 -4.62 -33.57
N ALA A 1101 -5.62 -5.34 -32.58
CA ALA A 1101 -4.76 -6.53 -32.64
C ALA A 1101 -3.45 -6.46 -33.46
N GLN A 1102 -2.32 -6.37 -32.74
CA GLN A 1102 -1.17 -7.28 -32.87
C GLN A 1102 -0.14 -7.02 -31.76
N THR A 1103 0.45 -8.12 -31.27
CA THR A 1103 1.52 -8.26 -30.27
C THR A 1103 2.70 -7.30 -30.43
N PRO A 1104 3.23 -6.67 -29.36
CA PRO A 1104 4.48 -5.94 -29.43
C PRO A 1104 5.66 -6.80 -28.95
N THR A 1105 6.59 -7.06 -29.87
CA THR A 1105 8.02 -7.28 -29.58
C THR A 1105 8.68 -5.91 -29.31
N PRO A 1106 9.58 -5.76 -28.32
CA PRO A 1106 10.24 -4.49 -28.06
C PRO A 1106 11.31 -4.19 -29.13
N VAL A 1107 11.25 -2.99 -29.71
CA VAL A 1107 12.33 -2.39 -30.50
C VAL A 1107 13.10 -1.46 -29.56
N TYR A 1108 14.33 -1.84 -29.20
CA TYR A 1108 15.30 -0.92 -28.60
C TYR A 1108 15.94 -0.10 -29.72
N ALA A 1109 15.91 1.22 -29.56
CA ALA A 1109 16.60 2.17 -30.43
C ALA A 1109 17.63 2.96 -29.60
N SER A 1110 18.86 2.48 -29.59
CA SER A 1110 20.08 3.27 -29.33
C SER A 1110 21.27 2.47 -29.83
N GLY A 1111 22.14 3.09 -30.61
CA GLY A 1111 23.17 2.39 -31.38
C GLY A 1111 24.28 1.80 -30.53
N ASP A 1112 24.45 0.48 -30.60
CA ASP A 1112 25.74 -0.22 -30.48
C ASP A 1112 25.64 -1.67 -30.98
N GLY A 1113 25.28 -1.83 -32.26
CA GLY A 1113 24.91 -3.13 -32.86
C GLY A 1113 26.05 -4.15 -33.04
N LEU A 1114 27.28 -3.86 -32.63
CA LEU A 1114 28.40 -4.79 -32.71
C LEU A 1114 28.67 -5.52 -31.39
N GLN A 1115 28.35 -4.92 -30.25
CA GLN A 1115 28.60 -5.53 -28.94
C GLN A 1115 27.52 -6.56 -28.58
N ASP A 1116 26.25 -6.26 -28.89
CA ASP A 1116 25.11 -7.18 -28.67
C ASP A 1116 25.21 -8.46 -29.51
N VAL A 1117 25.83 -8.38 -30.70
CA VAL A 1117 26.08 -9.55 -31.55
C VAL A 1117 27.20 -10.42 -30.95
N VAL A 1118 28.23 -9.80 -30.37
CA VAL A 1118 29.33 -10.53 -29.71
C VAL A 1118 28.83 -11.19 -28.42
N ASP A 1119 27.97 -10.54 -27.64
CA ASP A 1119 27.41 -11.09 -26.41
C ASP A 1119 26.35 -12.18 -26.69
N ALA A 1120 25.59 -12.07 -27.79
CA ALA A 1120 24.73 -13.16 -28.27
C ALA A 1120 25.55 -14.37 -28.76
N MET A 1121 26.74 -14.16 -29.35
CA MET A 1121 27.60 -15.24 -29.82
C MET A 1121 28.36 -15.96 -28.68
N ARG A 1122 28.63 -15.31 -27.54
CA ARG A 1122 29.25 -15.95 -26.36
C ARG A 1122 28.33 -16.95 -25.65
N GLN A 1123 27.03 -16.93 -25.92
CA GLN A 1123 26.07 -17.86 -25.32
C GLN A 1123 26.09 -19.25 -25.97
N PHE A 1124 26.80 -19.42 -27.11
CA PHE A 1124 26.87 -20.69 -27.84
C PHE A 1124 28.30 -21.23 -27.88
N ASP A 1125 28.46 -22.54 -27.68
CA ASP A 1125 29.75 -23.21 -27.90
C ASP A 1125 30.09 -23.35 -29.40
N ALA A 1126 31.28 -23.87 -29.72
CA ALA A 1126 31.76 -24.05 -31.10
C ALA A 1126 30.87 -24.95 -31.99
N ASN A 1127 29.83 -25.58 -31.42
CA ASN A 1127 28.86 -26.43 -32.11
C ASN A 1127 27.44 -25.82 -32.15
N GLY A 1128 27.26 -24.56 -31.72
CA GLY A 1128 25.98 -23.85 -31.78
C GLY A 1128 24.96 -24.29 -30.73
N GLN A 1129 25.41 -24.85 -29.60
CA GLN A 1129 24.53 -25.18 -28.46
C GLN A 1129 24.70 -24.17 -27.31
N PRO A 1130 23.61 -23.79 -26.61
CA PRO A 1130 23.68 -22.85 -25.50
C PRO A 1130 24.49 -23.43 -24.32
N ALA A 1131 25.45 -22.66 -23.79
CA ALA A 1131 26.33 -23.09 -22.70
C ALA A 1131 25.55 -23.33 -21.39
N LYS A 1132 25.55 -24.58 -20.90
CA LYS A 1132 24.94 -24.95 -19.60
C LYS A 1132 25.76 -24.41 -18.43
N LEU A 1133 25.20 -23.48 -17.66
CA LEU A 1133 25.64 -23.18 -16.29
C LEU A 1133 25.32 -24.38 -15.38
N GLY A 1134 26.37 -25.03 -14.88
CA GLY A 1134 26.26 -26.15 -13.95
C GLY A 1134 26.02 -25.68 -12.53
N TYR A 1135 24.78 -25.79 -12.05
CA TYR A 1135 24.49 -25.83 -10.62
C TYR A 1135 24.08 -27.25 -10.25
N ALA A 1136 24.94 -27.93 -9.48
CA ALA A 1136 24.60 -29.14 -8.78
C ALA A 1136 23.87 -28.76 -7.48
N SER A 1137 22.56 -28.99 -7.42
CA SER A 1137 21.90 -29.29 -6.15
C SER A 1137 20.68 -30.16 -6.41
N ALA A 1138 20.62 -31.27 -5.68
CA ALA A 1138 19.67 -32.34 -5.84
C ALA A 1138 18.32 -31.99 -5.18
N VAL A 1139 17.21 -32.10 -5.92
CA VAL A 1139 15.87 -32.33 -5.37
C VAL A 1139 15.12 -33.27 -6.32
N PRO A 1140 14.45 -34.33 -5.81
CA PRO A 1140 13.86 -35.37 -6.65
C PRO A 1140 12.53 -34.93 -7.27
N ALA A 1141 12.33 -35.39 -8.50
CA ALA A 1141 11.11 -35.26 -9.27
C ALA A 1141 9.99 -36.15 -8.72
N THR A 1142 8.78 -35.61 -8.61
CA THR A 1142 7.53 -36.28 -9.06
C THR A 1142 6.38 -35.26 -9.13
N THR A 1143 5.99 -34.85 -10.33
CA THR A 1143 4.61 -34.42 -10.60
C THR A 1143 4.15 -35.04 -11.91
N THR A 1144 3.22 -35.98 -11.80
CA THR A 1144 2.50 -36.58 -12.92
C THR A 1144 1.33 -35.68 -13.28
N LEU A 1145 1.19 -35.34 -14.57
CA LEU A 1145 -0.03 -34.77 -15.14
C LEU A 1145 -1.20 -35.73 -14.95
N VAL A 1146 -2.32 -35.24 -14.40
CA VAL A 1146 -3.67 -35.71 -14.76
C VAL A 1146 -4.61 -34.50 -14.81
N THR A 1147 -5.26 -34.37 -15.96
CA THR A 1147 -6.34 -33.44 -16.28
C THR A 1147 -7.69 -33.92 -15.72
N THR A 1148 -8.59 -32.94 -15.48
CA THR A 1148 -10.07 -32.97 -15.57
C THR A 1148 -10.93 -32.95 -14.28
N LEU A 1149 -11.81 -31.91 -14.28
CA LEU A 1149 -13.23 -31.85 -13.85
C LEU A 1149 -13.60 -31.65 -12.36
N THR A 1150 -14.20 -30.49 -12.09
CA THR A 1150 -15.30 -30.32 -11.11
C THR A 1150 -16.64 -30.74 -11.75
N PRO A 1151 -17.77 -30.87 -11.01
CA PRO A 1151 -18.01 -30.91 -9.56
C PRO A 1151 -18.87 -32.13 -9.12
N HIS A 1152 -18.93 -32.45 -7.81
CA HIS A 1152 -20.18 -32.80 -7.10
C HIS A 1152 -19.89 -32.95 -5.60
N SER A 1153 -20.62 -32.15 -4.83
CA SER A 1153 -20.78 -32.21 -3.38
C SER A 1153 -21.60 -33.44 -2.99
N ASP A 1154 -21.06 -34.29 -2.13
CA ASP A 1154 -21.86 -34.96 -1.12
C ASP A 1154 -21.06 -35.40 0.10
N THR A 1155 -21.75 -35.26 1.23
CA THR A 1155 -21.36 -35.41 2.63
C THR A 1155 -20.58 -36.69 3.00
N THR A 1156 -19.58 -36.57 3.89
CA THR A 1156 -19.56 -37.26 5.20
C THR A 1156 -18.28 -36.95 6.00
N THR A 1157 -18.51 -36.56 7.25
CA THR A 1157 -17.64 -36.54 8.43
C THR A 1157 -16.45 -37.50 8.44
N LEU A 1158 -15.26 -37.02 8.84
CA LEU A 1158 -14.42 -37.68 9.85
C LEU A 1158 -13.36 -36.72 10.44
N ALA A 1159 -13.19 -36.88 11.74
CA ALA A 1159 -12.47 -36.09 12.71
C ALA A 1159 -10.95 -35.93 12.52
N SER A 1160 -10.43 -34.80 13.01
CA SER A 1160 -9.21 -34.62 13.83
C SER A 1160 -7.98 -35.48 13.53
N THR A 1161 -6.83 -34.85 13.25
CA THR A 1161 -5.69 -34.72 14.21
C THR A 1161 -4.51 -33.96 13.59
N ALA A 1162 -3.98 -33.03 14.40
CA ALA A 1162 -2.63 -32.45 14.48
C ALA A 1162 -1.62 -32.61 13.32
N GLY A 1163 -1.05 -31.45 12.95
CA GLY A 1163 0.16 -31.28 12.15
C GLY A 1163 0.41 -29.80 11.92
#